data_AF-A0A926KP24-F1
#
_entry.id   AF-A0A926KP24-F1
#
_cell.length_a   1.000
_cell.length_b   1.000
_cell.length_c   1.000
_cell.angle_alpha   90.00
_cell.angle_beta   90.00
_cell.angle_gamma   90.00
#
_symmetry.space_group_name_H-M   'P 1'
#
loop_
_entity.id
_entity.type
_entity.pdbx_description
1 polymer ?
#
loop_
_entity_poly.entity_id
_entity_poly.type
_entity_poly.pdbx_seq_one_letter_code
_entity_poly.pdbx_strand_id
1 'polypeptide(L)'
;MSFVKKAVATGLVVAMMMGSGTAALAQNNNNGQGSSKDSKVEIHLTFDDLQSAEWAIRYIASLASKRVFEGYEDGTFKPHNTVSRIEAITAAVRLMGLRAQAESAAEMSTKLNFKDANQIPAWAVGYVAVALENDLFSENDDMVQPQKAGDRLWATTLLVKALKLDAQAKAKMNTKLPFKDANQIPAGSVGYVAVAIEKGLVDGFEDNTFRPNQPVTRAQLAALLDRTGGHLPDQGNNTIKGTVNAAVSNNTLRITSSGSTSSYALHPDVFIYRNGAKVNASALQIGDEVKVRTFNNQIVFIEVTKAVQPIIYSGTVSAAVSNHTLTLTKAGTTSSLPLHPDVVVYRNGVKVSANDLKIGDEINIRTSDNKVIYIEVTKSVVPVSSSGTVSAAISNNVLQLTKSGIRTNYTLHPDVVIYRNGVKVNAAALRVGDEVNVRTSDNKVIFIEVTQTAQAITNSGTVSAAVSNNVLKLVKSGVNFELALHADVVIYRNGLKVNASELKVGDEVNIRTSDNKVIYIEVTKMVQPITNNGTVSAVVSNNQLKLTKSGVSTTFTLHSDVVVYRNGVKARATDLKVGDQVDIRTSDNKVIYIEVTKMIDADQPFEILGKLKGTTLNAQGEMATISIVQTINGKEQTSIYNVSASVTLSGNLSLFEEGHLIQLVGKNRVVTSIIIK
;
A
#
# COMPACT_ATOMS: atom_id res chain seq x y z
N MET A 1 -8.35 -49.96 77.86
CA MET A 1 -9.35 -50.49 76.91
C MET A 1 -10.41 -49.41 76.76
N SER A 2 -10.31 -48.47 75.82
CA SER A 2 -10.69 -48.56 74.39
C SER A 2 -12.18 -48.92 74.20
N PHE A 3 -13.03 -48.30 73.38
CA PHE A 3 -12.95 -47.41 72.20
C PHE A 3 -14.20 -46.48 72.20
N VAL A 4 -14.09 -45.15 71.97
CA VAL A 4 -14.34 -44.39 70.72
C VAL A 4 -15.77 -44.45 70.14
N LYS A 5 -16.46 -43.30 70.10
CA LYS A 5 -17.00 -42.70 68.86
C LYS A 5 -17.12 -41.17 68.98
N LYS A 6 -16.57 -40.50 67.98
CA LYS A 6 -16.36 -39.05 67.83
C LYS A 6 -17.66 -38.32 67.45
N ALA A 7 -17.83 -37.11 67.97
CA ALA A 7 -18.45 -36.00 67.23
C ALA A 7 -17.65 -34.73 67.57
N VAL A 8 -16.93 -34.22 66.56
CA VAL A 8 -16.18 -32.97 66.61
C VAL A 8 -17.16 -31.87 66.18
N ALA A 9 -17.58 -31.04 67.13
CA ALA A 9 -18.22 -29.75 66.83
C ALA A 9 -17.16 -28.67 67.03
N THR A 10 -16.47 -28.32 65.95
CA THR A 10 -15.55 -27.19 65.94
C THR A 10 -16.40 -25.92 65.98
N GLY A 11 -16.35 -25.20 67.09
CA GLY A 11 -16.94 -23.88 67.21
C GLY A 11 -16.25 -22.92 66.23
N LEU A 12 -17.05 -22.29 65.37
CA LEU A 12 -16.67 -21.07 64.69
C LEU A 12 -17.53 -19.96 65.26
N VAL A 13 -16.95 -19.23 66.21
CA VAL A 13 -17.44 -17.93 66.65
C VAL A 13 -17.26 -16.98 65.47
N VAL A 14 -18.29 -16.81 64.65
CA VAL A 14 -18.36 -15.67 63.73
C VAL A 14 -18.83 -14.50 64.59
N ALA A 15 -17.87 -13.66 64.96
CA ALA A 15 -18.13 -12.38 65.58
C ALA A 15 -19.07 -11.58 64.67
N MET A 16 -20.32 -11.42 65.11
CA MET A 16 -21.18 -10.32 64.67
C MET A 16 -20.52 -9.03 65.16
N MET A 17 -19.59 -8.50 64.37
CA MET A 17 -19.29 -7.08 64.43
C MET A 17 -20.52 -6.36 63.89
N MET A 18 -21.38 -5.95 64.81
CA MET A 18 -22.26 -4.80 64.63
C MET A 18 -21.38 -3.57 64.37
N GLY A 19 -20.92 -3.44 63.15
CA GLY A 19 -20.40 -2.19 62.61
C GLY A 19 -21.59 -1.41 62.11
N SER A 20 -22.06 -0.46 62.92
CA SER A 20 -22.85 0.69 62.49
C SER A 20 -22.01 1.54 61.53
N GLY A 21 -21.71 1.01 60.35
CA GLY A 21 -21.28 1.78 59.20
C GLY A 21 -22.54 2.17 58.47
N THR A 22 -23.13 3.30 58.85
CA THR A 22 -24.07 4.00 57.99
C THR A 22 -23.44 4.07 56.61
N ALA A 23 -24.13 3.56 55.61
CA ALA A 23 -23.84 3.93 54.24
C ALA A 23 -23.68 5.46 54.17
N ALA A 24 -22.90 5.95 53.21
CA ALA A 24 -22.82 7.35 52.81
C ALA A 24 -24.17 7.85 52.23
N LEU A 25 -25.25 7.62 52.98
CA LEU A 25 -26.61 8.01 52.76
C LEU A 25 -26.91 8.97 53.93
N ALA A 26 -26.37 10.19 53.77
CA ALA A 26 -26.48 11.41 54.57
C ALA A 26 -25.93 11.43 56.01
N GLN A 27 -24.88 12.23 56.22
CA GLN A 27 -24.71 13.03 57.44
C GLN A 27 -24.44 14.50 57.04
N ASN A 28 -25.45 15.36 57.25
CA ASN A 28 -25.20 16.78 57.52
C ASN A 28 -25.89 17.09 58.85
N ASN A 29 -25.15 16.88 59.94
CA ASN A 29 -25.63 17.19 61.29
C ASN A 29 -25.59 18.70 61.50
N ASN A 30 -26.73 19.37 61.34
CA ASN A 30 -26.91 20.73 61.81
C ASN A 30 -27.18 20.72 63.31
N ASN A 31 -26.12 20.94 64.11
CA ASN A 31 -26.26 21.63 65.38
C ASN A 31 -25.50 22.96 65.29
N GLY A 32 -26.23 24.05 65.53
CA GLY A 32 -25.78 25.40 65.24
C GLY A 32 -24.58 25.84 66.08
N GLN A 33 -23.51 26.25 65.39
CA GLN A 33 -22.80 27.51 65.57
C GLN A 33 -21.75 27.65 64.45
N GLY A 34 -21.63 28.87 63.92
CA GLY A 34 -21.16 29.11 62.55
C GLY A 34 -19.72 28.76 62.22
N SER A 35 -19.51 28.25 61.00
CA SER A 35 -18.49 28.73 60.06
C SER A 35 -18.78 28.14 58.68
N SER A 36 -18.95 28.99 57.66
CA SER A 36 -19.11 28.57 56.26
C SER A 36 -17.82 27.88 55.78
N LYS A 37 -17.86 26.55 55.65
CA LYS A 37 -16.95 25.81 54.76
C LYS A 37 -17.81 25.28 53.63
N ASP A 38 -17.54 25.76 52.41
CA ASP A 38 -17.98 25.14 51.16
C ASP A 38 -17.49 23.69 51.12
N SER A 39 -18.29 22.76 51.64
CA SER A 39 -18.07 21.33 51.44
C SER A 39 -18.39 21.02 49.97
N LYS A 40 -17.40 21.17 49.09
CA LYS A 40 -17.50 20.68 47.71
C LYS A 40 -17.88 19.20 47.76
N VAL A 41 -19.08 18.88 47.28
CA VAL A 41 -19.52 17.50 47.12
C VAL A 41 -18.49 16.78 46.23
N GLU A 42 -17.90 15.70 46.74
CA GLU A 42 -16.89 14.90 46.04
C GLU A 42 -17.58 13.70 45.37
N ILE A 43 -17.09 13.30 44.19
CA ILE A 43 -17.66 12.18 43.41
C ILE A 43 -16.64 11.06 43.32
N HIS A 44 -16.99 9.89 43.86
CA HIS A 44 -16.17 8.68 43.76
C HIS A 44 -16.67 7.80 42.61
N LEU A 45 -15.78 7.54 41.65
CA LEU A 45 -16.09 6.79 40.42
C LEU A 45 -15.41 5.41 40.41
N THR A 46 -14.43 5.21 41.29
CA THR A 46 -13.64 3.99 41.50
C THR A 46 -13.86 3.51 42.93
N PHE A 47 -13.83 2.19 43.13
CA PHE A 47 -13.96 1.57 44.45
C PHE A 47 -12.98 0.40 44.56
N ASP A 48 -12.45 0.20 45.77
CA ASP A 48 -11.31 -0.70 46.01
C ASP A 48 -11.64 -2.19 45.82
N ASP A 49 -12.92 -2.55 45.90
CA ASP A 49 -13.41 -3.94 45.92
C ASP A 49 -14.11 -4.37 44.62
N LEU A 50 -13.92 -3.62 43.52
CA LEU A 50 -14.55 -3.94 42.24
C LEU A 50 -13.91 -5.10 41.48
N GLN A 51 -12.71 -5.53 41.84
CA GLN A 51 -12.01 -6.62 41.14
C GLN A 51 -12.81 -7.93 41.18
N SER A 52 -13.59 -8.18 42.23
CA SER A 52 -14.44 -9.37 42.32
C SER A 52 -15.73 -9.29 41.49
N ALA A 53 -15.99 -8.14 40.82
CA ALA A 53 -17.20 -7.86 40.06
C ALA A 53 -16.93 -7.10 38.76
N GLU A 54 -15.90 -7.49 38.00
CA GLU A 54 -15.48 -6.82 36.76
C GLU A 54 -16.62 -6.58 35.76
N TRP A 55 -17.53 -7.54 35.63
CA TRP A 55 -18.71 -7.46 34.76
C TRP A 55 -19.64 -6.28 35.11
N ALA A 56 -19.65 -5.84 36.37
CA ALA A 56 -20.55 -4.80 36.87
C ALA A 56 -19.92 -3.41 36.90
N ILE A 57 -18.60 -3.30 36.74
CA ILE A 57 -17.84 -2.04 36.85
C ILE A 57 -18.44 -0.93 36.00
N ARG A 58 -18.84 -1.26 34.76
CA ARG A 58 -19.45 -0.31 33.83
C ARG A 58 -20.73 0.31 34.40
N TYR A 59 -21.63 -0.55 34.88
CA TYR A 59 -22.92 -0.13 35.41
C TYR A 59 -22.74 0.72 36.66
N ILE A 60 -21.84 0.29 37.55
CA ILE A 60 -21.50 0.98 38.79
C ILE A 60 -20.94 2.37 38.49
N ALA A 61 -19.93 2.47 37.63
CA ALA A 61 -19.32 3.75 37.26
C ALA A 61 -20.33 4.70 36.57
N SER A 62 -21.19 4.18 35.69
CA SER A 62 -22.23 4.96 35.03
C SER A 62 -23.22 5.54 36.05
N LEU A 63 -23.69 4.74 37.02
CA LEU A 63 -24.63 5.20 38.05
C LEU A 63 -23.99 6.12 39.08
N ALA A 64 -22.75 5.86 39.46
CA ALA A 64 -21.97 6.74 40.34
C ALA A 64 -21.78 8.13 39.68
N SER A 65 -21.48 8.16 38.37
CA SER A 65 -21.37 9.43 37.61
C SER A 65 -22.67 10.25 37.58
N LYS A 66 -23.82 9.58 37.78
CA LYS A 66 -25.15 10.20 37.88
C LYS A 66 -25.59 10.44 39.33
N ARG A 67 -24.79 10.03 40.31
CA ARG A 67 -25.13 10.04 41.75
C ARG A 67 -26.42 9.27 42.08
N VAL A 68 -26.73 8.26 41.27
CA VAL A 68 -27.89 7.39 41.43
C VAL A 68 -27.58 6.28 42.42
N PHE A 69 -26.42 5.65 42.26
CA PHE A 69 -25.98 4.57 43.11
C PHE A 69 -24.50 4.75 43.43
N GLU A 70 -24.22 5.08 44.68
CA GLU A 70 -22.92 5.49 45.20
C GLU A 70 -22.35 4.36 46.10
N GLY A 71 -21.03 4.35 46.29
CA GLY A 71 -20.36 3.46 47.24
C GLY A 71 -20.48 3.94 48.69
N TYR A 72 -19.76 3.27 49.57
CA TYR A 72 -19.67 3.59 50.99
C TYR A 72 -18.56 4.62 51.24
N GLU A 73 -18.60 5.29 52.40
CA GLU A 73 -17.58 6.28 52.80
C GLU A 73 -16.19 5.65 52.97
N ASP A 74 -16.12 4.34 53.17
CA ASP A 74 -14.89 3.56 53.28
C ASP A 74 -14.21 3.30 51.93
N GLY A 75 -14.71 3.86 50.83
CA GLY A 75 -14.15 3.70 49.47
C GLY A 75 -14.56 2.41 48.77
N THR A 76 -15.41 1.58 49.38
CA THR A 76 -15.87 0.31 48.79
C THR A 76 -17.26 0.43 48.16
N PHE A 77 -17.60 -0.48 47.24
CA PHE A 77 -18.94 -0.60 46.68
C PHE A 77 -19.72 -1.80 47.25
N LYS A 78 -19.04 -2.81 47.77
CA LYS A 78 -19.57 -4.08 48.30
C LYS A 78 -20.45 -4.82 47.28
N PRO A 79 -19.93 -5.15 46.07
CA PRO A 79 -20.75 -5.61 44.94
C PRO A 79 -21.55 -6.90 45.20
N HIS A 80 -21.09 -7.75 46.12
CA HIS A 80 -21.74 -9.03 46.46
C HIS A 80 -22.74 -8.93 47.61
N ASN A 81 -22.79 -7.80 48.33
CA ASN A 81 -23.77 -7.63 49.40
C ASN A 81 -25.17 -7.54 48.79
N THR A 82 -26.15 -8.13 49.46
CA THR A 82 -27.56 -7.98 49.10
C THR A 82 -28.03 -6.57 49.39
N VAL A 83 -28.89 -6.03 48.52
CA VAL A 83 -29.47 -4.69 48.70
C VAL A 83 -30.75 -4.77 49.53
N SER A 84 -30.87 -3.88 50.51
CA SER A 84 -32.09 -3.71 51.28
C SER A 84 -33.18 -2.98 50.50
N ARG A 85 -34.46 -3.16 50.87
CA ARG A 85 -35.58 -2.45 50.23
C ARG A 85 -35.40 -0.93 50.30
N ILE A 86 -34.92 -0.40 51.42
CA ILE A 86 -34.72 1.05 51.56
C ILE A 86 -33.66 1.58 50.59
N GLU A 87 -32.53 0.89 50.45
CA GLU A 87 -31.47 1.28 49.51
C GLU A 87 -31.96 1.23 48.05
N ALA A 88 -32.77 0.22 47.70
CA ALA A 88 -33.33 0.10 46.35
C ALA A 88 -34.38 1.19 46.05
N ILE A 89 -35.24 1.54 47.02
CA ILE A 89 -36.18 2.68 46.91
C ILE A 89 -35.40 3.97 46.69
N THR A 90 -34.39 4.24 47.51
CA THR A 90 -33.52 5.42 47.37
C THR A 90 -32.87 5.48 45.98
N ALA A 91 -32.32 4.36 45.51
CA ALA A 91 -31.71 4.30 44.18
C ALA A 91 -32.74 4.56 43.07
N ALA A 92 -33.97 4.04 43.18
CA ALA A 92 -35.04 4.28 42.21
C ALA A 92 -35.49 5.76 42.17
N VAL A 93 -35.66 6.40 43.33
CA VAL A 93 -36.01 7.83 43.42
C VAL A 93 -34.90 8.71 42.84
N ARG A 94 -33.63 8.39 43.14
CA ARG A 94 -32.49 9.09 42.54
C ARG A 94 -32.41 8.87 41.03
N LEU A 95 -32.70 7.66 40.57
CA LEU A 95 -32.75 7.32 39.16
C LEU A 95 -33.81 8.16 38.43
N MET A 96 -34.94 8.44 39.08
CA MET A 96 -35.99 9.36 38.59
C MET A 96 -35.59 10.84 38.60
N GLY A 97 -34.43 11.19 39.17
CA GLY A 97 -33.97 12.58 39.28
C GLY A 97 -34.53 13.34 40.48
N LEU A 98 -35.27 12.67 41.36
CA LEU A 98 -36.00 13.31 42.45
C LEU A 98 -35.20 13.40 43.75
N ARG A 99 -33.86 13.32 43.66
CA ARG A 99 -32.96 13.44 44.82
C ARG A 99 -33.17 14.74 45.59
N ALA A 100 -33.22 15.87 44.87
CA ALA A 100 -33.35 17.18 45.51
C ALA A 100 -34.71 17.37 46.21
N GLN A 101 -35.78 16.79 45.65
CA GLN A 101 -37.08 16.76 46.30
C GLN A 101 -37.02 15.90 47.57
N ALA A 102 -36.53 14.66 47.44
CA ALA A 102 -36.44 13.71 48.55
C ALA A 102 -35.53 14.19 49.70
N GLU A 103 -34.45 14.92 49.40
CA GLU A 103 -33.54 15.49 50.40
C GLU A 103 -34.01 16.87 50.92
N SER A 104 -35.16 17.38 50.47
CA SER A 104 -35.71 18.65 50.96
C SER A 104 -36.18 18.52 52.42
N ALA A 105 -36.11 19.62 53.16
CA ALA A 105 -36.52 19.64 54.57
C ALA A 105 -37.99 19.23 54.77
N ALA A 106 -38.85 19.52 53.78
CA ALA A 106 -40.26 19.15 53.80
C ALA A 106 -40.41 17.62 53.73
N GLU A 107 -39.83 16.98 52.72
CA GLU A 107 -39.93 15.53 52.55
C GLU A 107 -39.27 14.75 53.68
N MET A 108 -38.12 15.23 54.16
CA MET A 108 -37.38 14.59 55.24
C MET A 108 -38.12 14.64 56.59
N SER A 109 -39.12 15.52 56.72
CA SER A 109 -39.97 15.65 57.91
C SER A 109 -41.34 14.99 57.72
N THR A 110 -41.58 14.32 56.60
CA THR A 110 -42.87 13.69 56.29
C THR A 110 -43.20 12.60 57.31
N LYS A 111 -44.41 12.66 57.87
CA LYS A 111 -44.92 11.61 58.75
C LYS A 111 -45.38 10.42 57.92
N LEU A 112 -44.60 9.35 57.94
CA LEU A 112 -44.89 8.10 57.25
C LEU A 112 -45.87 7.24 58.08
N ASN A 113 -46.95 6.78 57.46
CA ASN A 113 -48.03 6.02 58.12
C ASN A 113 -47.84 4.49 58.03
N PHE A 114 -46.61 4.00 58.27
CA PHE A 114 -46.30 2.57 58.30
C PHE A 114 -46.11 2.06 59.73
N LYS A 115 -46.42 0.78 59.97
CA LYS A 115 -46.21 0.13 61.27
C LYS A 115 -44.73 0.04 61.65
N ASP A 116 -43.84 -0.01 60.66
CA ASP A 116 -42.39 -0.06 60.81
C ASP A 116 -41.70 1.26 60.45
N ALA A 117 -42.43 2.39 60.47
CA ALA A 117 -41.87 3.71 60.18
C ALA A 117 -40.69 4.07 61.09
N ASN A 118 -40.67 3.57 62.32
CA ASN A 118 -39.57 3.76 63.28
C ASN A 118 -38.28 3.00 62.90
N GLN A 119 -38.34 2.05 61.96
CA GLN A 119 -37.17 1.33 61.45
C GLN A 119 -36.56 2.00 60.21
N ILE A 120 -37.21 3.04 59.68
CA ILE A 120 -36.73 3.82 58.54
C ILE A 120 -35.67 4.79 59.05
N PRO A 121 -34.43 4.75 58.53
CA PRO A 121 -33.41 5.70 58.91
C PRO A 121 -33.84 7.14 58.58
N ALA A 122 -33.47 8.11 59.42
CA ALA A 122 -33.83 9.52 59.24
C ALA A 122 -33.46 10.03 57.84
N TRP A 123 -32.31 9.61 57.30
CA TRP A 123 -31.86 10.00 55.96
C TRP A 123 -32.77 9.52 54.82
N ALA A 124 -33.57 8.48 55.05
CA ALA A 124 -34.36 7.81 54.04
C ALA A 124 -35.83 8.26 54.03
N VAL A 125 -36.27 9.02 55.04
CA VAL A 125 -37.68 9.42 55.22
C VAL A 125 -38.22 10.10 53.96
N GLY A 126 -37.53 11.12 53.46
CA GLY A 126 -37.99 11.84 52.27
C GLY A 126 -37.93 11.01 50.99
N TYR A 127 -37.02 10.04 50.89
CA TYR A 127 -37.01 9.09 49.78
C TYR A 127 -38.22 8.15 49.80
N VAL A 128 -38.65 7.71 50.97
CA VAL A 128 -39.86 6.89 51.12
C VAL A 128 -41.10 7.72 50.79
N ALA A 129 -41.16 8.97 51.26
CA ALA A 129 -42.25 9.90 50.94
C ALA A 129 -42.39 10.12 49.42
N VAL A 130 -41.32 10.54 48.75
CA VAL A 130 -41.33 10.77 47.29
C VAL A 130 -41.65 9.50 46.50
N ALA A 131 -41.20 8.33 46.97
CA ALA A 131 -41.52 7.07 46.34
C ALA A 131 -43.01 6.70 46.43
N LEU A 132 -43.71 7.09 47.51
CA LEU A 132 -45.16 6.94 47.64
C LEU A 132 -45.90 7.88 46.70
N GLU A 133 -45.52 9.16 46.67
CA GLU A 133 -46.09 10.15 45.74
C GLU A 133 -45.98 9.75 44.27
N ASN A 134 -45.02 8.87 43.97
CA ASN A 134 -44.74 8.39 42.64
C ASN A 134 -45.21 6.95 42.35
N ASP A 135 -46.00 6.36 43.27
CA ASP A 135 -46.59 5.02 43.17
C ASP A 135 -45.57 3.87 43.02
N LEU A 136 -44.34 4.07 43.50
CA LEU A 136 -43.24 3.12 43.32
C LEU A 136 -43.41 1.82 44.11
N PHE A 137 -44.04 1.92 45.28
CA PHE A 137 -44.52 0.78 46.06
C PHE A 137 -45.90 1.14 46.67
N SER A 138 -46.66 0.15 47.14
CA SER A 138 -48.09 0.36 47.42
C SER A 138 -48.35 0.96 48.81
N GLU A 139 -49.30 1.90 48.89
CA GLU A 139 -49.87 2.39 50.16
C GLU A 139 -50.73 1.35 50.91
N ASN A 140 -51.12 0.26 50.24
CA ASN A 140 -51.84 -0.84 50.88
C ASN A 140 -50.92 -1.75 51.70
N ASP A 141 -49.59 -1.57 51.57
CA ASP A 141 -48.62 -2.21 52.44
C ASP A 141 -48.61 -1.47 53.79
N ASP A 142 -48.92 -2.17 54.87
CA ASP A 142 -48.84 -1.60 56.23
C ASP A 142 -47.39 -1.49 56.75
N MET A 143 -46.41 -1.96 55.97
CA MET A 143 -44.99 -1.99 56.29
C MET A 143 -44.10 -1.74 55.06
N VAL A 144 -43.00 -1.00 55.24
CA VAL A 144 -41.98 -0.78 54.18
C VAL A 144 -40.98 -1.93 54.11
N GLN A 145 -40.67 -2.54 55.26
CA GLN A 145 -39.64 -3.55 55.49
C GLN A 145 -38.23 -3.05 55.13
N PRO A 146 -37.76 -1.92 55.70
CA PRO A 146 -36.60 -1.17 55.19
C PRO A 146 -35.31 -2.00 55.12
N GLN A 147 -35.07 -2.88 56.09
CA GLN A 147 -33.85 -3.72 56.17
C GLN A 147 -33.97 -5.06 55.43
N LYS A 148 -35.16 -5.44 54.97
CA LYS A 148 -35.35 -6.70 54.25
C LYS A 148 -34.62 -6.63 52.91
N ALA A 149 -33.92 -7.70 52.55
CA ALA A 149 -33.30 -7.79 51.24
C ALA A 149 -34.37 -7.74 50.13
N GLY A 150 -34.15 -6.89 49.12
CA GLY A 150 -35.02 -6.82 47.96
C GLY A 150 -34.80 -8.04 47.07
N ASP A 151 -35.85 -8.81 46.81
CA ASP A 151 -35.80 -9.87 45.81
C ASP A 151 -35.85 -9.31 44.38
N ARG A 152 -35.46 -10.14 43.42
CA ARG A 152 -35.35 -9.77 42.02
C ARG A 152 -36.67 -9.39 41.39
N LEU A 153 -37.77 -10.04 41.78
CA LEU A 153 -39.11 -9.67 41.30
C LEU A 153 -39.47 -8.27 41.77
N TRP A 154 -39.33 -7.99 43.06
CA TRP A 154 -39.65 -6.73 43.67
C TRP A 154 -38.80 -5.58 43.10
N ALA A 155 -37.48 -5.79 42.96
CA ALA A 155 -36.60 -4.81 42.32
C ALA A 155 -37.00 -4.54 40.86
N THR A 156 -37.41 -5.57 40.11
CA THR A 156 -37.89 -5.42 38.72
C THR A 156 -39.19 -4.62 38.67
N THR A 157 -40.16 -4.92 39.55
CA THR A 157 -41.42 -4.17 39.66
C THR A 157 -41.17 -2.71 40.00
N LEU A 158 -40.28 -2.44 40.96
CA LEU A 158 -39.89 -1.08 41.35
C LEU A 158 -39.36 -0.28 40.16
N LEU A 159 -38.51 -0.88 39.33
CA LEU A 159 -37.93 -0.21 38.15
C LEU A 159 -38.97 0.06 37.06
N VAL A 160 -39.84 -0.90 36.77
CA VAL A 160 -40.92 -0.70 35.78
C VAL A 160 -41.85 0.44 36.21
N LYS A 161 -42.12 0.55 37.51
CA LYS A 161 -42.89 1.67 38.09
C LYS A 161 -42.14 3.00 38.04
N ALA A 162 -40.84 3.01 38.35
CA ALA A 162 -39.99 4.20 38.25
C ALA A 162 -39.95 4.75 36.82
N LEU A 163 -40.09 3.88 35.81
CA LEU A 163 -40.23 4.23 34.40
C LEU A 163 -41.64 4.65 33.97
N LYS A 164 -42.60 4.70 34.92
CA LYS A 164 -44.02 5.00 34.68
C LYS A 164 -44.66 4.04 33.66
N LEU A 165 -44.22 2.78 33.63
CA LEU A 165 -44.73 1.73 32.74
C LEU A 165 -45.77 0.81 33.41
N ASP A 166 -46.31 1.22 34.56
CA ASP A 166 -47.27 0.46 35.36
C ASP A 166 -48.52 0.05 34.57
N ALA A 167 -49.09 0.97 33.79
CA ALA A 167 -50.25 0.68 32.94
C ALA A 167 -49.94 -0.37 31.85
N GLN A 168 -48.75 -0.32 31.24
CA GLN A 168 -48.32 -1.31 30.25
C GLN A 168 -48.13 -2.68 30.90
N ALA A 169 -47.57 -2.71 32.11
CA ALA A 169 -47.41 -3.95 32.87
C ALA A 169 -48.78 -4.56 33.21
N LYS A 170 -49.73 -3.76 33.71
CA LYS A 170 -51.10 -4.21 33.99
C LYS A 170 -51.82 -4.79 32.77
N ALA A 171 -51.58 -4.25 31.58
CA ALA A 171 -52.14 -4.78 30.33
C ALA A 171 -51.55 -6.15 29.91
N LYS A 172 -50.40 -6.55 30.47
CA LYS A 172 -49.65 -7.76 30.09
C LYS A 172 -49.65 -8.86 31.15
N MET A 173 -50.59 -8.83 32.11
CA MET A 173 -50.63 -9.80 33.22
C MET A 173 -50.82 -11.26 32.78
N ASN A 174 -51.40 -11.49 31.61
CA ASN A 174 -51.63 -12.85 31.09
C ASN A 174 -50.55 -13.31 30.09
N THR A 175 -49.42 -12.60 29.99
CA THR A 175 -48.34 -12.94 29.06
C THR A 175 -47.58 -14.19 29.53
N LYS A 176 -47.35 -15.13 28.60
CA LYS A 176 -46.47 -16.27 28.84
C LYS A 176 -45.01 -15.81 28.87
N LEU A 177 -44.36 -15.95 30.02
CA LEU A 177 -42.95 -15.60 30.21
C LEU A 177 -42.04 -16.71 29.68
N PRO A 178 -40.83 -16.37 29.16
CA PRO A 178 -39.91 -17.33 28.54
C PRO A 178 -39.05 -18.11 29.55
N PHE A 179 -39.27 -17.95 30.86
CA PHE A 179 -38.42 -18.53 31.90
C PHE A 179 -38.91 -19.89 32.39
N LYS A 180 -37.98 -20.78 32.73
CA LYS A 180 -38.28 -22.12 33.27
C LYS A 180 -39.00 -22.06 34.62
N ASP A 181 -38.67 -21.08 35.44
CA ASP A 181 -39.22 -20.83 36.76
C ASP A 181 -40.33 -19.76 36.75
N ALA A 182 -40.94 -19.50 35.58
CA ALA A 182 -42.03 -18.53 35.45
C ALA A 182 -43.24 -18.83 36.35
N ASN A 183 -43.43 -20.10 36.73
CA ASN A 183 -44.47 -20.51 37.67
C ASN A 183 -44.24 -20.02 39.11
N GLN A 184 -43.03 -19.57 39.45
CA GLN A 184 -42.72 -18.96 40.75
C GLN A 184 -43.06 -17.45 40.78
N ILE A 185 -43.45 -16.86 39.64
CA ILE A 185 -43.84 -15.46 39.56
C ILE A 185 -45.35 -15.37 39.84
N PRO A 186 -45.78 -14.58 40.85
CA PRO A 186 -47.19 -14.36 41.13
C PRO A 186 -47.92 -13.79 39.92
N ALA A 187 -49.18 -14.21 39.71
CA ALA A 187 -49.99 -13.78 38.55
C ALA A 187 -50.10 -12.25 38.44
N GLY A 188 -50.21 -11.54 39.57
CA GLY A 188 -50.27 -10.07 39.62
C GLY A 188 -48.94 -9.36 39.31
N SER A 189 -47.86 -10.10 39.07
CA SER A 189 -46.54 -9.55 38.77
C SER A 189 -46.01 -9.94 37.38
N VAL A 190 -46.68 -10.87 36.69
CA VAL A 190 -46.29 -11.37 35.36
C VAL A 190 -46.09 -10.24 34.36
N GLY A 191 -47.01 -9.28 34.33
CA GLY A 191 -46.97 -8.17 33.41
C GLY A 191 -45.75 -7.25 33.59
N TYR A 192 -45.27 -7.07 34.82
CA TYR A 192 -44.07 -6.27 35.09
C TYR A 192 -42.82 -6.98 34.57
N VAL A 193 -42.72 -8.30 34.76
CA VAL A 193 -41.61 -9.09 34.20
C VAL A 193 -41.67 -9.08 32.68
N ALA A 194 -42.86 -9.21 32.08
CA ALA A 194 -43.04 -9.16 30.64
C ALA A 194 -42.58 -7.81 30.04
N VAL A 195 -42.98 -6.69 30.64
CA VAL A 195 -42.52 -5.35 30.22
C VAL A 195 -41.03 -5.17 30.46
N ALA A 196 -40.49 -5.68 31.57
CA ALA A 196 -39.06 -5.60 31.84
C ALA A 196 -38.22 -6.34 30.79
N ILE A 197 -38.69 -7.48 30.28
CA ILE A 197 -38.06 -8.20 29.16
C ILE A 197 -38.16 -7.36 27.88
N GLU A 198 -39.35 -6.90 27.53
CA GLU A 198 -39.59 -6.12 26.30
C GLU A 198 -38.75 -4.83 26.24
N LYS A 199 -38.54 -4.18 27.38
CA LYS A 199 -37.72 -2.96 27.48
C LYS A 199 -36.22 -3.26 27.65
N GLY A 200 -35.81 -4.53 27.66
CA GLY A 200 -34.42 -4.96 27.81
C GLY A 200 -33.84 -4.70 29.20
N LEU A 201 -34.69 -4.58 30.23
CA LEU A 201 -34.25 -4.36 31.62
C LEU A 201 -33.77 -5.67 32.25
N VAL A 202 -34.38 -6.79 31.88
CA VAL A 202 -34.06 -8.13 32.37
C VAL A 202 -34.04 -9.14 31.22
N ASP A 203 -33.00 -9.98 31.21
CA ASP A 203 -32.81 -11.05 30.20
C ASP A 203 -32.86 -12.47 30.80
N GLY A 204 -32.89 -12.58 32.13
CA GLY A 204 -32.75 -13.85 32.86
C GLY A 204 -31.30 -14.23 33.15
N PHE A 205 -31.09 -15.48 33.55
CA PHE A 205 -29.79 -16.10 33.76
C PHE A 205 -29.50 -17.13 32.65
N GLU A 206 -28.24 -17.55 32.50
CA GLU A 206 -27.80 -18.50 31.46
C GLU A 206 -28.54 -19.84 31.46
N ASP A 207 -29.12 -20.23 32.60
CA ASP A 207 -29.94 -21.43 32.76
C ASP A 207 -31.41 -21.25 32.32
N ASN A 208 -31.75 -20.10 31.74
CA ASN A 208 -33.10 -19.63 31.37
C ASN A 208 -34.06 -19.47 32.57
N THR A 209 -33.53 -19.07 33.73
CA THR A 209 -34.34 -18.73 34.92
C THR A 209 -34.44 -17.22 35.14
N PHE A 210 -35.50 -16.77 35.80
CA PHE A 210 -35.65 -15.39 36.28
C PHE A 210 -35.20 -15.23 37.72
N ARG A 211 -35.43 -16.23 38.58
CA ARG A 211 -35.15 -16.28 40.02
C ARG A 211 -35.90 -15.20 40.82
N PRO A 212 -37.25 -15.22 40.84
CA PRO A 212 -38.06 -14.12 41.38
C PRO A 212 -37.82 -13.85 42.87
N ASN A 213 -37.59 -14.90 43.65
CA ASN A 213 -37.43 -14.82 45.11
C ASN A 213 -35.97 -14.66 45.56
N GLN A 214 -35.01 -14.60 44.62
CA GLN A 214 -33.60 -14.44 44.97
C GLN A 214 -33.30 -12.98 45.31
N PRO A 215 -32.69 -12.69 46.48
CA PRO A 215 -32.18 -11.35 46.80
C PRO A 215 -31.22 -10.82 45.73
N VAL A 216 -31.36 -9.55 45.36
CA VAL A 216 -30.44 -8.90 44.43
C VAL A 216 -29.20 -8.38 45.16
N THR A 217 -28.03 -8.67 44.58
CA THR A 217 -26.77 -8.06 45.02
C THR A 217 -26.67 -6.62 44.54
N ARG A 218 -25.79 -5.81 45.15
CA ARG A 218 -25.51 -4.43 44.74
C ARG A 218 -25.07 -4.34 43.28
N ALA A 219 -24.20 -5.25 42.83
CA ALA A 219 -23.79 -5.32 41.43
C ALA A 219 -24.95 -5.63 40.47
N GLN A 220 -25.85 -6.57 40.86
CA GLN A 220 -27.03 -6.90 40.07
C GLN A 220 -28.03 -5.73 40.02
N LEU A 221 -28.25 -5.04 41.14
CA LEU A 221 -29.10 -3.86 41.15
C LEU A 221 -28.51 -2.74 40.29
N ALA A 222 -27.20 -2.50 40.33
CA ALA A 222 -26.53 -1.54 39.46
C ALA A 222 -26.77 -1.87 37.98
N ALA A 223 -26.64 -3.14 37.58
CA ALA A 223 -26.92 -3.55 36.21
C ALA A 223 -28.39 -3.32 35.81
N LEU A 224 -29.34 -3.62 36.70
CA LEU A 224 -30.77 -3.36 36.46
C LEU A 224 -31.07 -1.87 36.31
N LEU A 225 -30.51 -1.03 37.20
CA LEU A 225 -30.66 0.42 37.19
C LEU A 225 -30.05 1.06 35.94
N ASP A 226 -28.82 0.68 35.54
CA ASP A 226 -28.14 1.30 34.40
C ASP A 226 -28.82 1.00 33.05
N ARG A 227 -29.43 -0.19 32.91
CA ARG A 227 -30.23 -0.55 31.72
C ARG A 227 -31.45 0.35 31.52
N THR A 228 -31.91 1.06 32.55
CA THR A 228 -32.98 2.05 32.41
C THR A 228 -32.51 3.35 31.76
N GLY A 229 -31.19 3.56 31.60
CA GLY A 229 -30.60 4.83 31.17
C GLY A 229 -30.95 5.29 29.75
N GLY A 230 -31.48 4.41 28.89
CA GLY A 230 -32.05 4.78 27.59
C GLY A 230 -33.53 5.20 27.65
N HIS A 231 -34.20 4.94 28.77
CA HIS A 231 -35.64 5.13 28.97
C HIS A 231 -35.97 6.28 29.94
N LEU A 232 -34.97 6.83 30.61
CA LEU A 232 -35.10 8.01 31.47
C LEU A 232 -34.40 9.22 30.85
N PRO A 233 -34.98 10.43 30.98
CA PRO A 233 -34.32 11.65 30.52
C PRO A 233 -32.97 11.81 31.23
N ASP A 234 -31.97 12.29 30.48
CA ASP A 234 -30.66 12.64 31.06
C ASP A 234 -30.91 13.73 32.14
N GLN A 235 -30.54 13.42 33.39
CA GLN A 235 -30.83 14.27 34.53
C GLN A 235 -29.87 15.49 34.53
N GLY A 236 -30.41 16.69 34.29
CA GLY A 236 -29.71 17.98 34.36
C GLY A 236 -28.89 18.40 33.12
N ASN A 237 -28.45 19.66 33.08
CA ASN A 237 -27.61 20.26 32.02
C ASN A 237 -26.18 19.69 31.94
N ASN A 238 -25.90 18.60 32.65
CA ASN A 238 -24.55 18.08 32.86
C ASN A 238 -24.13 17.06 31.81
N THR A 239 -25.02 16.71 30.86
CA THR A 239 -24.72 15.80 29.77
C THR A 239 -24.48 16.59 28.49
N ILE A 240 -23.35 16.32 27.83
CA ILE A 240 -22.98 16.94 26.56
C ILE A 240 -22.81 15.83 25.54
N LYS A 241 -23.42 16.00 24.36
CA LYS A 241 -23.18 15.14 23.19
C LYS A 241 -22.41 15.96 22.17
N GLY A 242 -21.37 15.39 21.59
CA GLY A 242 -20.59 16.10 20.59
C GLY A 242 -19.46 15.27 20.04
N THR A 243 -18.59 15.91 19.28
CA THR A 243 -17.46 15.27 18.61
C THR A 243 -16.14 15.69 19.26
N VAL A 244 -15.25 14.73 19.49
CA VAL A 244 -13.90 15.01 19.97
C VAL A 244 -13.15 15.82 18.90
N ASN A 245 -12.72 17.02 19.26
CA ASN A 245 -12.11 17.97 18.32
C ASN A 245 -10.58 17.87 18.27
N ALA A 246 -9.96 17.48 19.38
CA ALA A 246 -8.51 17.35 19.52
C ALA A 246 -8.16 16.17 20.43
N ALA A 247 -6.95 15.63 20.27
CA ALA A 247 -6.42 14.63 21.19
C ALA A 247 -6.36 15.20 22.61
N VAL A 248 -6.65 14.36 23.61
CA VAL A 248 -6.58 14.76 25.02
C VAL A 248 -5.16 15.16 25.37
N SER A 249 -4.99 16.38 25.87
CA SER A 249 -3.72 16.92 26.34
C SER A 249 -3.94 17.74 27.61
N ASN A 250 -2.96 17.73 28.53
CA ASN A 250 -3.05 18.42 29.82
C ASN A 250 -4.37 18.13 30.56
N ASN A 251 -4.79 16.86 30.54
CA ASN A 251 -6.03 16.39 31.16
C ASN A 251 -7.30 17.14 30.70
N THR A 252 -7.29 17.69 29.48
CA THR A 252 -8.37 18.49 28.91
C THR A 252 -8.89 17.84 27.63
N LEU A 253 -10.20 17.70 27.51
CA LEU A 253 -10.90 17.23 26.32
C LEU A 253 -11.61 18.39 25.64
N ARG A 254 -11.45 18.51 24.32
CA ARG A 254 -12.16 19.50 23.49
C ARG A 254 -13.30 18.83 22.74
N ILE A 255 -14.51 19.32 22.94
CA ILE A 255 -15.73 18.76 22.35
C ILE A 255 -16.41 19.84 21.52
N THR A 256 -16.72 19.53 20.26
CA THR A 256 -17.57 20.34 19.40
C THR A 256 -19.01 19.86 19.53
N SER A 257 -19.92 20.73 19.96
CA SER A 257 -21.36 20.48 20.04
C SER A 257 -22.09 21.64 19.36
N SER A 258 -23.04 21.32 18.47
CA SER A 258 -23.84 22.32 17.73
C SER A 258 -22.99 23.41 17.05
N GLY A 259 -21.82 23.04 16.51
CA GLY A 259 -20.90 23.96 15.82
C GLY A 259 -19.98 24.77 16.72
N SER A 260 -20.11 24.70 18.05
CA SER A 260 -19.24 25.39 19.01
C SER A 260 -18.31 24.42 19.73
N THR A 261 -17.02 24.76 19.80
CA THR A 261 -16.00 23.96 20.49
C THR A 261 -15.76 24.48 21.90
N SER A 262 -15.95 23.62 22.90
CA SER A 262 -15.68 23.90 24.31
C SER A 262 -14.62 22.96 24.88
N SER A 263 -13.87 23.43 25.87
CA SER A 263 -12.80 22.65 26.53
C SER A 263 -13.19 22.32 27.96
N TYR A 264 -13.00 21.08 28.35
CA TYR A 264 -13.39 20.56 29.67
C TYR A 264 -12.23 19.80 30.30
N ALA A 265 -11.97 20.07 31.58
CA ALA A 265 -11.01 19.29 32.35
C ALA A 265 -11.58 17.90 32.65
N LEU A 266 -10.76 16.87 32.60
CA LEU A 266 -11.12 15.52 33.02
C LEU A 266 -10.95 15.40 34.54
N HIS A 267 -11.86 14.72 35.21
CA HIS A 267 -11.65 14.28 36.59
C HIS A 267 -10.52 13.24 36.63
N PRO A 268 -9.67 13.16 37.68
CA PRO A 268 -8.62 12.15 37.78
C PRO A 268 -9.13 10.71 37.60
N ASP A 269 -10.28 10.41 38.19
CA ASP A 269 -10.96 9.11 38.09
C ASP A 269 -11.98 9.01 36.95
N VAL A 270 -11.85 9.84 35.91
CA VAL A 270 -12.79 9.84 34.77
C VAL A 270 -12.93 8.43 34.19
N PHE A 271 -14.17 7.99 34.03
CA PHE A 271 -14.46 6.70 33.41
C PHE A 271 -14.71 6.86 31.92
N ILE A 272 -13.91 6.19 31.10
CA ILE A 272 -13.95 6.33 29.64
C ILE A 272 -14.22 4.97 29.01
N TYR A 273 -15.28 4.91 28.21
CA TYR A 273 -15.68 3.71 27.46
C TYR A 273 -15.56 3.92 25.97
N ARG A 274 -14.87 3.00 25.30
CA ARG A 274 -14.81 2.89 23.84
C ARG A 274 -15.09 1.45 23.44
N ASN A 275 -16.03 1.25 22.51
CA ASN A 275 -16.43 -0.09 22.03
C ASN A 275 -16.81 -1.05 23.17
N GLY A 276 -17.44 -0.55 24.22
CA GLY A 276 -17.85 -1.36 25.38
C GLY A 276 -16.75 -1.61 26.42
N ALA A 277 -15.48 -1.34 26.13
CA ALA A 277 -14.36 -1.54 27.05
C ALA A 277 -13.93 -0.25 27.76
N LYS A 278 -13.46 -0.37 29.01
CA LYS A 278 -12.82 0.74 29.74
C LYS A 278 -11.47 1.04 29.10
N VAL A 279 -11.21 2.31 28.81
CA VAL A 279 -9.96 2.76 28.18
C VAL A 279 -9.39 3.99 28.90
N ASN A 280 -8.12 4.30 28.65
CA ASN A 280 -7.52 5.56 29.10
C ASN A 280 -7.91 6.72 28.18
N ALA A 281 -7.74 7.96 28.65
CA ALA A 281 -8.08 9.16 27.87
C ALA A 281 -7.31 9.28 26.55
N SER A 282 -6.10 8.71 26.48
CA SER A 282 -5.29 8.62 25.26
C SER A 282 -5.91 7.75 24.15
N ALA A 283 -6.90 6.92 24.47
CA ALA A 283 -7.61 6.09 23.50
C ALA A 283 -8.77 6.84 22.80
N LEU A 284 -9.10 8.05 23.22
CA LEU A 284 -10.05 8.91 22.52
C LEU A 284 -9.40 9.46 21.25
N GLN A 285 -10.16 9.48 20.16
CA GLN A 285 -9.70 9.88 18.83
C GLN A 285 -10.50 11.08 18.35
N ILE A 286 -9.81 11.97 17.62
CA ILE A 286 -10.46 13.09 16.93
C ILE A 286 -11.52 12.50 15.99
N GLY A 287 -12.73 13.05 16.05
CA GLY A 287 -13.88 12.57 15.27
C GLY A 287 -14.76 11.55 15.99
N ASP A 288 -14.38 11.05 17.17
CA ASP A 288 -15.30 10.22 17.97
C ASP A 288 -16.55 11.04 18.35
N GLU A 289 -17.73 10.47 18.12
CA GLU A 289 -18.94 11.01 18.76
C GLU A 289 -19.01 10.46 20.17
N VAL A 290 -19.08 11.37 21.14
CA VAL A 290 -19.07 11.08 22.57
C VAL A 290 -20.31 11.64 23.25
N LYS A 291 -20.80 10.89 24.24
CA LYS A 291 -21.69 11.38 25.30
C LYS A 291 -20.86 11.52 26.56
N VAL A 292 -20.72 12.74 27.06
CA VAL A 292 -19.96 13.04 28.28
C VAL A 292 -20.88 13.53 29.39
N ARG A 293 -20.51 13.23 30.63
CA ARG A 293 -21.16 13.78 31.83
C ARG A 293 -20.16 14.61 32.61
N THR A 294 -20.64 15.73 33.11
CA THR A 294 -19.86 16.70 33.88
C THR A 294 -20.35 16.80 35.31
N PHE A 295 -19.43 17.08 36.22
CA PHE A 295 -19.70 17.38 37.61
C PHE A 295 -18.68 18.43 38.07
N ASN A 296 -19.13 19.52 38.69
CA ASN A 296 -18.28 20.65 39.05
C ASN A 296 -17.37 21.14 37.90
N ASN A 297 -17.92 21.24 36.69
CA ASN A 297 -17.21 21.61 35.44
C ASN A 297 -16.09 20.66 34.99
N GLN A 298 -15.95 19.49 35.60
CA GLN A 298 -15.04 18.43 35.15
C GLN A 298 -15.82 17.27 34.54
N ILE A 299 -15.26 16.63 33.51
CA ILE A 299 -15.82 15.42 32.93
C ILE A 299 -15.52 14.24 33.85
N VAL A 300 -16.57 13.55 34.27
CA VAL A 300 -16.51 12.37 35.16
C VAL A 300 -16.79 11.07 34.41
N PHE A 301 -17.47 11.14 33.27
CA PHE A 301 -17.79 9.97 32.47
C PHE A 301 -17.81 10.31 30.97
N ILE A 302 -17.23 9.43 30.16
CA ILE A 302 -17.20 9.53 28.71
C ILE A 302 -17.63 8.19 28.12
N GLU A 303 -18.65 8.21 27.28
CA GLU A 303 -19.00 7.10 26.42
C GLU A 303 -18.83 7.50 24.97
N VAL A 304 -17.96 6.79 24.26
CA VAL A 304 -17.86 6.89 22.80
C VAL A 304 -19.09 6.19 22.22
N THR A 305 -20.09 6.97 21.86
CA THR A 305 -21.38 6.49 21.32
C THR A 305 -21.24 6.03 19.87
N LYS A 306 -20.29 6.64 19.14
CA LYS A 306 -19.88 6.18 17.84
C LYS A 306 -18.39 6.43 17.72
N ALA A 307 -17.63 5.35 17.84
CA ALA A 307 -16.21 5.40 17.57
C ALA A 307 -16.04 5.91 16.14
N VAL A 308 -15.10 6.83 15.94
CA VAL A 308 -14.69 7.18 14.59
C VAL A 308 -14.29 5.89 13.91
N GLN A 309 -15.13 5.44 12.97
CA GLN A 309 -14.75 4.34 12.11
C GLN A 309 -13.62 4.89 11.27
N PRO A 310 -12.48 4.20 11.16
CA PRO A 310 -11.45 4.65 10.24
C PRO A 310 -12.08 4.64 8.85
N ILE A 311 -12.44 5.81 8.32
CA ILE A 311 -12.74 5.96 6.90
C ILE A 311 -11.40 5.84 6.21
N ILE A 312 -10.97 4.60 5.98
CA ILE A 312 -9.76 4.32 5.22
C ILE A 312 -10.11 4.61 3.75
N TYR A 313 -9.91 5.85 3.33
CA TYR A 313 -9.54 6.04 1.93
C TYR A 313 -8.11 5.52 1.81
N SER A 314 -7.97 4.31 1.30
CA SER A 314 -6.71 3.83 0.76
C SER A 314 -6.55 4.38 -0.65
N GLY A 315 -5.38 4.93 -0.95
CA GLY A 315 -5.08 5.49 -2.26
C GLY A 315 -3.60 5.76 -2.41
N THR A 316 -3.20 6.09 -3.64
CA THR A 316 -1.84 6.48 -3.95
C THR A 316 -1.75 8.00 -4.03
N VAL A 317 -0.77 8.61 -3.35
CA VAL A 317 -0.49 10.04 -3.50
C VAL A 317 -0.15 10.31 -4.95
N SER A 318 -0.94 11.15 -5.63
CA SER A 318 -0.81 11.41 -7.08
C SER A 318 -0.28 12.80 -7.41
N ALA A 319 -0.20 13.71 -6.44
CA ALA A 319 0.50 15.00 -6.54
C ALA A 319 1.18 15.37 -5.22
N ALA A 320 2.20 16.21 -5.28
CA ALA A 320 2.80 16.79 -4.09
C ALA A 320 1.77 17.63 -3.32
N VAL A 321 1.78 17.53 -2.00
CA VAL A 321 0.91 18.35 -1.15
C VAL A 321 1.23 19.81 -1.39
N SER A 322 0.22 20.58 -1.78
CA SER A 322 0.33 22.02 -2.02
C SER A 322 -0.97 22.70 -1.59
N ASN A 323 -0.88 23.96 -1.13
CA ASN A 323 -2.04 24.73 -0.67
C ASN A 323 -2.94 23.97 0.32
N HIS A 324 -2.33 23.26 1.30
CA HIS A 324 -3.04 22.42 2.26
C HIS A 324 -4.01 21.43 1.61
N THR A 325 -3.67 20.88 0.44
CA THR A 325 -4.51 19.92 -0.29
C THR A 325 -3.71 18.65 -0.57
N LEU A 326 -4.33 17.51 -0.28
CA LEU A 326 -3.83 16.17 -0.63
C LEU A 326 -4.58 15.66 -1.86
N THR A 327 -3.84 15.24 -2.89
CA THR A 327 -4.41 14.60 -4.07
C THR A 327 -4.04 13.12 -4.09
N LEU A 328 -5.07 12.28 -4.18
CA LEU A 328 -4.93 10.82 -4.19
C LEU A 328 -5.72 10.19 -5.33
N THR A 329 -5.23 9.06 -5.82
CA THR A 329 -5.90 8.27 -6.85
C THR A 329 -6.25 6.89 -6.30
N LYS A 330 -7.48 6.44 -6.53
CA LYS A 330 -7.98 5.11 -6.17
C LYS A 330 -8.83 4.56 -7.32
N ALA A 331 -8.51 3.36 -7.80
CA ALA A 331 -9.23 2.69 -8.88
C ALA A 331 -9.48 3.61 -10.11
N GLY A 332 -8.43 4.30 -10.57
CA GLY A 332 -8.48 5.24 -11.69
C GLY A 332 -9.12 6.61 -11.40
N THR A 333 -9.82 6.78 -10.27
CA THR A 333 -10.46 8.05 -9.90
C THR A 333 -9.52 8.89 -9.03
N THR A 334 -9.32 10.16 -9.41
CA THR A 334 -8.48 11.11 -8.65
C THR A 334 -9.36 12.05 -7.83
N SER A 335 -9.01 12.23 -6.56
CA SER A 335 -9.71 13.10 -5.62
C SER A 335 -8.73 14.03 -4.92
N SER A 336 -9.14 15.29 -4.76
CA SER A 336 -8.40 16.30 -4.00
C SER A 336 -9.16 16.59 -2.71
N LEU A 337 -8.47 16.47 -1.58
CA LEU A 337 -9.03 16.64 -0.25
C LEU A 337 -8.24 17.70 0.52
N PRO A 338 -8.90 18.70 1.12
CA PRO A 338 -8.24 19.68 1.97
C PRO A 338 -7.66 19.01 3.23
N LEU A 339 -6.50 19.46 3.68
CA LEU A 339 -5.87 19.06 4.93
C LEU A 339 -6.40 19.92 6.07
N HIS A 340 -6.66 19.31 7.22
CA HIS A 340 -6.89 20.04 8.45
C HIS A 340 -5.57 20.72 8.90
N PRO A 341 -5.60 21.92 9.53
CA PRO A 341 -4.38 22.58 10.01
C PRO A 341 -3.51 21.69 10.94
N ASP A 342 -4.17 20.87 11.74
CA ASP A 342 -3.53 19.94 12.68
C ASP A 342 -3.39 18.49 12.15
N VAL A 343 -3.36 18.30 10.83
CA VAL A 343 -3.22 16.95 10.24
C VAL A 343 -1.97 16.25 10.77
N VAL A 344 -2.13 14.98 11.19
CA VAL A 344 -1.03 14.16 11.70
C VAL A 344 -0.62 13.14 10.63
N VAL A 345 0.65 13.13 10.24
CA VAL A 345 1.17 12.22 9.22
C VAL A 345 2.21 11.30 9.83
N TYR A 346 2.08 9.99 9.60
CA TYR A 346 3.05 8.98 10.01
C TYR A 346 3.66 8.27 8.80
N ARG A 347 4.99 8.10 8.84
CA ARG A 347 5.74 7.24 7.91
C ARG A 347 6.62 6.31 8.73
N ASN A 348 6.48 5.00 8.52
CA ASN A 348 7.22 3.96 9.26
C ASN A 348 7.10 4.13 10.79
N GLY A 349 5.92 4.53 11.28
CA GLY A 349 5.67 4.77 12.71
C GLY A 349 6.22 6.10 13.26
N VAL A 350 6.92 6.90 12.46
CA VAL A 350 7.47 8.21 12.85
C VAL A 350 6.58 9.33 12.33
N LYS A 351 6.29 10.34 13.17
CA LYS A 351 5.55 11.53 12.77
C LYS A 351 6.39 12.38 11.81
N VAL A 352 5.83 12.72 10.65
CA VAL A 352 6.48 13.52 9.59
C VAL A 352 5.57 14.68 9.15
N SER A 353 6.08 15.60 8.32
CA SER A 353 5.25 16.64 7.71
C SER A 353 4.38 16.09 6.59
N ALA A 354 3.19 16.67 6.35
CA ALA A 354 2.38 16.34 5.18
C ALA A 354 3.11 16.65 3.86
N ASN A 355 4.01 17.63 3.86
CA ASN A 355 4.85 17.95 2.70
C ASN A 355 5.92 16.87 2.43
N ASP A 356 6.19 15.99 3.38
CA ASP A 356 7.16 14.90 3.22
C ASP A 356 6.55 13.66 2.51
N LEU A 357 5.24 13.67 2.26
CA LEU A 357 4.57 12.63 1.48
C LEU A 357 5.11 12.63 0.05
N LYS A 358 5.42 11.44 -0.45
CA LYS A 358 5.99 11.26 -1.78
C LYS A 358 4.91 10.80 -2.74
N ILE A 359 4.94 11.31 -3.97
CA ILE A 359 4.10 10.80 -5.06
C ILE A 359 4.41 9.32 -5.25
N GLY A 360 3.37 8.48 -5.20
CA GLY A 360 3.50 7.02 -5.24
C GLY A 360 3.42 6.33 -3.88
N ASP A 361 3.46 7.06 -2.76
CA ASP A 361 3.18 6.46 -1.45
C ASP A 361 1.76 5.90 -1.44
N GLU A 362 1.60 4.64 -1.01
CA GLU A 362 0.29 4.14 -0.61
C GLU A 362 0.03 4.62 0.80
N ILE A 363 -1.11 5.28 0.96
CA ILE A 363 -1.50 5.90 2.21
C ILE A 363 -2.90 5.45 2.62
N ASN A 364 -3.08 5.33 3.92
CA ASN A 364 -4.38 5.33 4.56
C ASN A 364 -4.61 6.71 5.14
N ILE A 365 -5.70 7.37 4.75
CA ILE A 365 -6.09 8.64 5.35
C ILE A 365 -7.30 8.49 6.25
N ARG A 366 -7.52 9.47 7.12
CA ARG A 366 -8.78 9.65 7.86
C ARG A 366 -9.24 11.08 7.65
N THR A 367 -10.54 11.27 7.44
CA THR A 367 -11.16 12.58 7.23
C THR A 367 -12.18 12.91 8.32
N SER A 368 -12.34 14.20 8.62
CA SER A 368 -13.39 14.77 9.46
C SER A 368 -13.83 16.10 8.84
N ASP A 369 -15.14 16.34 8.74
CA ASP A 369 -15.71 17.54 8.08
C ASP A 369 -15.11 17.80 6.68
N ASN A 370 -15.03 16.74 5.87
CA ASN A 370 -14.45 16.76 4.53
C ASN A 370 -12.97 17.19 4.42
N LYS A 371 -12.25 17.28 5.56
CA LYS A 371 -10.81 17.57 5.64
C LYS A 371 -10.04 16.35 6.14
N VAL A 372 -8.82 16.14 5.65
CA VAL A 372 -7.92 15.08 6.10
C VAL A 372 -7.30 15.45 7.44
N ILE A 373 -7.48 14.61 8.45
CA ILE A 373 -6.97 14.82 9.82
C ILE A 373 -5.83 13.87 10.18
N TYR A 374 -5.68 12.76 9.46
CA TYR A 374 -4.63 11.78 9.69
C TYR A 374 -4.21 11.11 8.38
N ILE A 375 -2.92 10.83 8.24
CA ILE A 375 -2.33 10.12 7.12
C ILE A 375 -1.31 9.12 7.64
N GLU A 376 -1.37 7.88 7.17
CA GLU A 376 -0.38 6.85 7.43
C GLU A 376 0.13 6.28 6.13
N VAL A 377 1.44 6.36 5.93
CA VAL A 377 2.11 5.72 4.81
C VAL A 377 2.19 4.23 5.09
N THR A 378 1.32 3.46 4.43
CA THR A 378 1.22 2.00 4.57
C THR A 378 2.26 1.27 3.73
N LYS A 379 2.53 1.81 2.54
CA LYS A 379 3.63 1.38 1.67
C LYS A 379 4.37 2.64 1.28
N SER A 380 5.51 2.88 1.93
CA SER A 380 6.44 3.90 1.45
C SER A 380 6.79 3.53 0.02
N VAL A 381 6.68 4.48 -0.90
CA VAL A 381 7.32 4.28 -2.20
C VAL A 381 8.81 4.13 -1.90
N VAL A 382 9.33 2.92 -2.04
CA VAL A 382 10.75 2.71 -2.25
C VAL A 382 10.88 3.00 -3.74
N PRO A 383 11.35 4.19 -4.15
CA PRO A 383 11.61 4.36 -5.55
C PRO A 383 12.75 3.39 -5.85
N VAL A 384 12.45 2.28 -6.53
CA VAL A 384 13.38 1.84 -7.56
C VAL A 384 13.21 2.87 -8.66
N SER A 385 13.84 4.03 -8.46
CA SER A 385 14.02 5.03 -9.50
C SER A 385 15.01 4.43 -10.47
N SER A 386 14.49 3.63 -11.41
CA SER A 386 15.22 3.37 -12.63
C SER A 386 15.09 4.64 -13.46
N SER A 387 16.20 5.35 -13.63
CA SER A 387 16.34 6.32 -14.70
C SER A 387 16.82 5.61 -15.95
N GLY A 388 16.41 6.06 -17.12
CA GLY A 388 16.90 5.51 -18.38
C GLY A 388 16.35 6.23 -19.58
N THR A 389 16.94 5.96 -20.73
CA THR A 389 16.52 6.52 -22.00
C THR A 389 15.47 5.62 -22.64
N VAL A 390 14.35 6.20 -23.10
CA VAL A 390 13.32 5.47 -23.86
C VAL A 390 13.96 4.94 -25.15
N SER A 391 14.05 3.62 -25.28
CA SER A 391 14.82 2.94 -26.34
C SER A 391 13.96 2.43 -27.51
N ALA A 392 12.64 2.40 -27.35
CA ALA A 392 11.67 2.06 -28.39
C ALA A 392 10.34 2.76 -28.13
N ALA A 393 9.52 2.90 -29.18
CA ALA A 393 8.13 3.31 -29.02
C ALA A 393 7.38 2.29 -28.17
N ILE A 394 6.48 2.76 -27.31
CA ILE A 394 5.70 1.89 -26.44
C ILE A 394 4.73 1.07 -27.29
N SER A 395 4.79 -0.25 -27.14
CA SER A 395 3.87 -1.20 -27.75
C SER A 395 3.42 -2.23 -26.72
N ASN A 396 2.17 -2.69 -26.80
CA ASN A 396 1.59 -3.69 -25.90
C ASN A 396 1.78 -3.39 -24.39
N ASN A 397 1.66 -2.12 -23.98
CA ASN A 397 1.93 -1.67 -22.61
C ASN A 397 3.35 -1.99 -22.10
N VAL A 398 4.35 -2.11 -22.97
CA VAL A 398 5.74 -2.31 -22.59
C VAL A 398 6.55 -1.05 -22.87
N LEU A 399 7.15 -0.51 -21.81
CA LEU A 399 8.17 0.54 -21.87
C LEU A 399 9.55 -0.11 -21.89
N GLN A 400 10.40 0.29 -22.82
CA GLN A 400 11.76 -0.22 -22.91
C GLN A 400 12.76 0.88 -22.60
N LEU A 401 13.47 0.76 -21.49
CA LEU A 401 14.51 1.70 -21.10
C LEU A 401 15.89 1.11 -21.32
N THR A 402 16.85 1.95 -21.72
CA THR A 402 18.27 1.61 -21.71
C THR A 402 18.97 2.47 -20.66
N LYS A 403 19.82 1.83 -19.85
CA LYS A 403 20.69 2.51 -18.89
C LYS A 403 22.05 1.81 -18.90
N SER A 404 23.12 2.55 -19.20
CA SER A 404 24.49 2.00 -19.25
C SER A 404 24.61 0.76 -20.15
N GLY A 405 23.99 0.81 -21.32
CA GLY A 405 24.00 -0.26 -22.32
C GLY A 405 23.03 -1.42 -22.05
N ILE A 406 22.44 -1.49 -20.86
CA ILE A 406 21.52 -2.58 -20.48
C ILE A 406 20.08 -2.16 -20.80
N ARG A 407 19.43 -2.95 -21.65
CA ARG A 407 18.01 -2.76 -21.99
C ARG A 407 17.13 -3.52 -21.01
N THR A 408 16.18 -2.82 -20.41
CA THR A 408 15.21 -3.38 -19.47
C THR A 408 13.79 -3.11 -19.98
N ASN A 409 12.96 -4.16 -20.00
CA ASN A 409 11.55 -4.05 -20.34
C ASN A 409 10.74 -3.88 -19.06
N TYR A 410 9.81 -2.93 -19.10
CA TYR A 410 8.90 -2.63 -18.01
C TYR A 410 7.46 -2.72 -18.51
N THR A 411 6.62 -3.45 -17.80
CA THR A 411 5.17 -3.44 -18.07
C THR A 411 4.56 -2.19 -17.45
N LEU A 412 3.78 -1.43 -18.22
CA LEU A 412 3.04 -0.28 -17.72
C LEU A 412 1.82 -0.76 -16.91
N HIS A 413 1.58 -0.13 -15.77
CA HIS A 413 0.31 -0.25 -15.08
C HIS A 413 -0.80 0.41 -15.92
N PRO A 414 -2.05 -0.10 -15.93
CA PRO A 414 -3.17 0.53 -16.65
C PRO A 414 -3.37 2.02 -16.31
N ASP A 415 -3.13 2.36 -15.04
CA ASP A 415 -3.26 3.72 -14.50
C ASP A 415 -1.93 4.50 -14.44
N VAL A 416 -0.93 4.14 -15.26
CA VAL A 416 0.37 4.82 -15.26
C VAL A 416 0.20 6.34 -15.48
N VAL A 417 0.83 7.14 -14.62
CA VAL A 417 0.83 8.60 -14.75
C VAL A 417 2.12 9.05 -15.42
N ILE A 418 1.99 9.78 -16.53
CA ILE A 418 3.12 10.21 -17.36
C ILE A 418 3.14 11.73 -17.42
N TYR A 419 4.26 12.34 -17.02
CA TYR A 419 4.49 13.77 -17.15
C TYR A 419 5.55 14.05 -18.21
N ARG A 420 5.24 14.98 -19.12
CA ARG A 420 6.18 15.56 -20.08
C ARG A 420 6.09 17.07 -20.00
N ASN A 421 7.23 17.74 -19.76
CA ASN A 421 7.29 19.19 -19.53
C ASN A 421 6.33 19.67 -18.42
N GLY A 422 6.18 18.90 -17.35
CA GLY A 422 5.26 19.21 -16.24
C GLY A 422 3.77 19.03 -16.54
N VAL A 423 3.39 18.60 -17.75
CA VAL A 423 2.00 18.35 -18.14
C VAL A 423 1.74 16.85 -18.20
N LYS A 424 0.57 16.41 -17.70
CA LYS A 424 0.13 15.02 -17.78
C LYS A 424 -0.17 14.67 -19.24
N VAL A 425 0.45 13.62 -19.75
CA VAL A 425 0.31 13.12 -21.13
C VAL A 425 -0.01 11.63 -21.14
N ASN A 426 -0.37 11.09 -22.31
CA ASN A 426 -0.56 9.65 -22.49
C ASN A 426 0.77 8.96 -22.90
N ALA A 427 0.78 7.63 -22.91
CA ALA A 427 1.97 6.85 -23.27
C ALA A 427 2.47 7.11 -24.70
N ALA A 428 1.57 7.42 -25.63
CA ALA A 428 1.92 7.76 -27.01
C ALA A 428 2.74 9.07 -27.14
N ALA A 429 2.71 9.92 -26.10
CA ALA A 429 3.49 11.15 -26.08
C ALA A 429 4.96 10.93 -25.69
N LEU A 430 5.36 9.74 -25.23
CA LEU A 430 6.76 9.40 -24.99
C LEU A 430 7.47 9.12 -26.31
N ARG A 431 8.68 9.66 -26.46
CA ARG A 431 9.49 9.55 -27.67
C ARG A 431 10.77 8.79 -27.38
N VAL A 432 11.22 8.01 -28.36
CA VAL A 432 12.56 7.39 -28.31
C VAL A 432 13.60 8.49 -28.13
N GLY A 433 14.42 8.33 -27.10
CA GLY A 433 15.43 9.29 -26.69
C GLY A 433 15.05 10.22 -25.55
N ASP A 434 13.79 10.22 -25.09
CA ASP A 434 13.44 10.93 -23.85
C ASP A 434 14.19 10.28 -22.68
N GLU A 435 14.81 11.10 -21.84
CA GLU A 435 15.25 10.64 -20.53
C GLU A 435 14.07 10.66 -19.58
N VAL A 436 13.86 9.52 -18.92
CA VAL A 436 12.75 9.37 -17.99
C VAL A 436 13.23 8.85 -16.65
N ASN A 437 12.63 9.38 -15.61
CA ASN A 437 12.59 8.72 -14.31
C ASN A 437 11.32 7.89 -14.26
N VAL A 438 11.47 6.58 -14.01
CA VAL A 438 10.33 5.70 -13.77
C VAL A 438 10.24 5.27 -12.33
N ARG A 439 9.01 5.12 -11.84
CA ARG A 439 8.72 4.49 -10.55
C ARG A 439 7.87 3.26 -10.81
N THR A 440 8.21 2.16 -10.12
CA THR A 440 7.54 0.88 -10.26
C THR A 440 6.85 0.47 -8.95
N SER A 441 5.74 -0.24 -9.06
CA SER A 441 5.06 -0.96 -7.98
C SER A 441 4.60 -2.32 -8.53
N ASP A 442 4.79 -3.40 -7.78
CA ASP A 442 4.48 -4.78 -8.16
C ASP A 442 4.97 -5.16 -9.59
N ASN A 443 6.25 -4.86 -9.86
CA ASN A 443 6.92 -5.05 -11.17
C ASN A 443 6.27 -4.32 -12.37
N LYS A 444 5.38 -3.36 -12.14
CA LYS A 444 4.79 -2.50 -13.17
C LYS A 444 5.17 -1.05 -12.97
N VAL A 445 5.37 -0.30 -14.06
CA VAL A 445 5.61 1.14 -14.01
C VAL A 445 4.30 1.87 -13.73
N ILE A 446 4.30 2.63 -12.64
CA ILE A 446 3.14 3.41 -12.19
C ILE A 446 3.32 4.90 -12.44
N PHE A 447 4.56 5.36 -12.63
CA PHE A 447 4.86 6.77 -12.89
C PHE A 447 6.04 6.91 -13.84
N ILE A 448 5.93 7.86 -14.76
CA ILE A 448 7.00 8.26 -15.67
C ILE A 448 7.08 9.78 -15.67
N GLU A 449 8.26 10.33 -15.43
CA GLU A 449 8.55 11.74 -15.62
C GLU A 449 9.65 11.89 -16.67
N VAL A 450 9.34 12.60 -17.75
CA VAL A 450 10.33 12.99 -18.75
C VAL A 450 11.17 14.10 -18.14
N THR A 451 12.38 13.76 -17.69
CA THR A 451 13.34 14.68 -17.08
C THR A 451 14.06 15.50 -18.15
N GLN A 452 14.29 14.90 -19.31
CA GLN A 452 14.84 15.57 -20.46
C GLN A 452 14.07 15.11 -21.69
N THR A 453 13.37 16.03 -22.33
CA THR A 453 12.80 15.71 -23.65
C THR A 453 13.93 15.46 -24.63
N ALA A 454 13.79 14.44 -25.48
CA ALA A 454 14.64 14.32 -26.65
C ALA A 454 14.60 15.66 -27.39
N GLN A 455 15.71 16.40 -27.39
CA GLN A 455 15.78 17.63 -28.16
C GLN A 455 15.74 17.22 -29.63
N ALA A 456 14.69 17.67 -30.32
CA ALA A 456 14.66 17.64 -31.76
C ALA A 456 15.63 18.72 -32.25
N ILE A 457 16.93 18.41 -32.27
CA ILE A 457 17.71 18.92 -33.39
C ILE A 457 17.27 18.07 -34.57
N THR A 458 16.31 18.56 -35.34
CA THR A 458 16.04 18.10 -36.70
C THR A 458 17.22 18.48 -37.60
N ASN A 459 18.41 17.97 -37.27
CA ASN A 459 19.51 17.91 -38.21
C ASN A 459 19.34 16.60 -38.96
N SER A 460 18.60 16.70 -40.07
CA SER A 460 18.89 15.85 -41.21
C SER A 460 20.27 16.24 -41.74
N GLY A 461 21.10 15.25 -42.06
CA GLY A 461 22.43 15.47 -42.59
C GLY A 461 22.91 14.23 -43.33
N THR A 462 23.88 14.41 -44.21
CA THR A 462 24.56 13.29 -44.90
C THR A 462 25.78 12.89 -44.09
N VAL A 463 25.92 11.60 -43.76
CA VAL A 463 27.14 11.09 -43.14
C VAL A 463 28.33 11.42 -44.04
N SER A 464 29.27 12.21 -43.56
CA SER A 464 30.37 12.77 -44.37
C SER A 464 31.71 12.06 -44.18
N ALA A 465 31.83 11.26 -43.12
CA ALA A 465 32.96 10.38 -42.86
C ALA A 465 32.52 9.18 -42.04
N ALA A 466 33.28 8.08 -42.10
CA ALA A 466 33.05 6.93 -41.25
C ALA A 466 33.12 7.32 -39.77
N VAL A 467 32.19 6.80 -38.97
CA VAL A 467 32.19 7.03 -37.52
C VAL A 467 33.50 6.48 -36.95
N SER A 468 34.25 7.35 -36.29
CA SER A 468 35.50 7.00 -35.60
C SER A 468 35.57 7.72 -34.26
N ASN A 469 36.20 7.10 -33.26
CA ASN A 469 36.32 7.65 -31.90
C ASN A 469 35.00 8.13 -31.28
N ASN A 470 33.89 7.42 -31.54
CA ASN A 470 32.54 7.84 -31.15
C ASN A 470 32.17 9.25 -31.62
N VAL A 471 32.61 9.69 -32.79
CA VAL A 471 32.21 10.96 -33.40
C VAL A 471 31.51 10.70 -34.72
N LEU A 472 30.28 11.20 -34.85
CA LEU A 472 29.52 11.26 -36.08
C LEU A 472 29.85 12.56 -36.81
N LYS A 473 30.27 12.45 -38.07
CA LYS A 473 30.50 13.60 -38.95
C LYS A 473 29.38 13.70 -39.97
N LEU A 474 28.75 14.87 -40.05
CA LEU A 474 27.64 15.15 -40.95
C LEU A 474 27.95 16.36 -41.83
N VAL A 475 27.42 16.38 -43.05
CA VAL A 475 27.29 17.59 -43.87
C VAL A 475 25.81 17.94 -43.96
N LYS A 476 25.47 19.22 -43.73
CA LYS A 476 24.13 19.78 -43.97
C LYS A 476 24.28 21.14 -44.63
N SER A 477 23.67 21.32 -45.80
CA SER A 477 23.72 22.59 -46.56
C SER A 477 25.14 23.11 -46.80
N GLY A 478 26.12 22.23 -47.03
CA GLY A 478 27.52 22.58 -47.25
C GLY A 478 28.34 22.85 -45.98
N VAL A 479 27.74 22.77 -44.80
CA VAL A 479 28.42 22.96 -43.50
C VAL A 479 28.72 21.60 -42.87
N ASN A 480 29.94 21.43 -42.37
CA ASN A 480 30.38 20.23 -41.63
C ASN A 480 30.02 20.33 -40.15
N PHE A 481 29.52 19.24 -39.58
CA PHE A 481 29.21 19.08 -38.17
C PHE A 481 29.94 17.85 -37.63
N GLU A 482 30.48 17.96 -36.42
CA GLU A 482 31.02 16.82 -35.66
C GLU A 482 30.27 16.71 -34.34
N LEU A 483 29.69 15.53 -34.08
CA LEU A 483 28.86 15.29 -32.91
C LEU A 483 29.31 14.01 -32.23
N ALA A 484 29.60 14.07 -30.93
CA ALA A 484 29.94 12.88 -30.17
C ALA A 484 28.73 11.94 -30.06
N LEU A 485 28.93 10.64 -30.20
CA LEU A 485 27.93 9.62 -29.96
C LEU A 485 27.84 9.33 -28.46
N HIS A 486 26.63 9.18 -27.96
CA HIS A 486 26.41 8.59 -26.64
C HIS A 486 26.83 7.11 -26.65
N ALA A 487 27.28 6.58 -25.52
CA ALA A 487 27.71 5.18 -25.42
C ALA A 487 26.59 4.19 -25.82
N ASP A 488 25.34 4.60 -25.61
CA ASP A 488 24.13 3.80 -25.85
C ASP A 488 23.34 4.25 -27.10
N VAL A 489 23.99 4.93 -28.06
CA VAL A 489 23.32 5.42 -29.27
C VAL A 489 22.57 4.30 -30.00
N VAL A 490 21.31 4.55 -30.36
CA VAL A 490 20.50 3.60 -31.13
C VAL A 490 20.48 4.02 -32.59
N ILE A 491 20.94 3.12 -33.47
CA ILE A 491 21.09 3.40 -34.90
C ILE A 491 20.22 2.41 -35.69
N TYR A 492 19.33 2.94 -36.52
CA TYR A 492 18.53 2.15 -37.45
C TYR A 492 18.97 2.38 -38.89
N ARG A 493 19.23 1.29 -39.60
CA ARG A 493 19.51 1.27 -41.04
C ARG A 493 18.65 0.18 -41.69
N ASN A 494 17.86 0.54 -42.70
CA ASN A 494 16.85 -0.35 -43.30
C ASN A 494 15.80 -0.89 -42.28
N GLY A 495 15.45 -0.11 -41.25
CA GLY A 495 14.55 -0.55 -40.18
C GLY A 495 15.15 -1.56 -39.20
N LEU A 496 16.40 -1.99 -39.40
CA LEU A 496 17.13 -2.88 -38.50
C LEU A 496 18.08 -2.09 -37.61
N LYS A 497 18.19 -2.49 -36.34
CA LYS A 497 19.16 -1.90 -35.42
C LYS A 497 20.56 -2.34 -35.83
N VAL A 498 21.47 -1.39 -36.04
CA VAL A 498 22.85 -1.63 -36.47
C VAL A 498 23.86 -0.92 -35.55
N ASN A 499 25.14 -1.29 -35.64
CA ASN A 499 26.23 -0.59 -34.95
C ASN A 499 26.65 0.68 -35.71
N ALA A 500 27.35 1.59 -35.05
CA ALA A 500 27.80 2.84 -35.68
C ALA A 500 28.77 2.63 -36.86
N SER A 501 29.50 1.50 -36.87
CA SER A 501 30.33 1.06 -38.01
C SER A 501 29.53 0.72 -39.27
N GLU A 502 28.22 0.52 -39.15
CA GLU A 502 27.35 0.19 -40.28
C GLU A 502 26.73 1.40 -40.96
N LEU A 503 26.86 2.59 -40.36
CA LEU A 503 26.59 3.84 -41.07
C LEU A 503 27.63 4.01 -42.18
N LYS A 504 27.15 4.28 -43.39
CA LYS A 504 28.02 4.50 -44.54
C LYS A 504 28.05 5.99 -44.86
N VAL A 505 29.20 6.47 -45.30
CA VAL A 505 29.31 7.82 -45.86
C VAL A 505 28.34 7.92 -47.03
N GLY A 506 27.57 9.01 -47.08
CA GLY A 506 26.48 9.18 -48.02
C GLY A 506 25.09 8.74 -47.52
N ASP A 507 24.98 8.02 -46.39
CA ASP A 507 23.67 7.77 -45.77
C ASP A 507 23.04 9.12 -45.35
N GLU A 508 21.79 9.38 -45.75
CA GLU A 508 21.02 10.49 -45.19
C GLU A 508 20.39 10.02 -43.88
N VAL A 509 20.66 10.78 -42.81
CA VAL A 509 20.23 10.40 -41.46
C VAL A 509 19.43 11.50 -40.79
N ASN A 510 18.43 11.10 -40.01
CA ASN A 510 17.85 11.91 -38.95
C ASN A 510 18.50 11.54 -37.63
N ILE A 511 19.01 12.54 -36.91
CA ILE A 511 19.60 12.33 -35.59
C ILE A 511 18.74 12.94 -34.48
N ARG A 512 18.89 12.41 -33.27
CA ARG A 512 18.44 13.06 -32.03
C ARG A 512 19.60 13.11 -31.06
N THR A 513 19.70 14.20 -30.32
CA THR A 513 20.78 14.46 -29.38
C THR A 513 20.25 14.69 -27.96
N SER A 514 21.05 14.30 -26.97
CA SER A 514 20.89 14.65 -25.56
C SER A 514 22.27 14.99 -24.98
N ASP A 515 22.37 16.02 -24.14
CA ASP A 515 23.64 16.51 -23.57
C ASP A 515 24.77 16.68 -24.60
N ASN A 516 24.45 17.30 -25.74
CA ASN A 516 25.37 17.52 -26.86
C ASN A 516 25.99 16.24 -27.47
N LYS A 517 25.38 15.08 -27.20
CA LYS A 517 25.73 13.77 -27.78
C LYS A 517 24.57 13.19 -28.56
N VAL A 518 24.87 12.46 -29.64
CA VAL A 518 23.86 11.77 -30.46
C VAL A 518 23.41 10.50 -29.73
N ILE A 519 22.11 10.39 -29.51
CA ILE A 519 21.48 9.26 -28.81
C ILE A 519 20.63 8.39 -29.74
N TYR A 520 20.24 8.92 -30.89
CA TYR A 520 19.47 8.18 -31.90
C TYR A 520 19.87 8.63 -33.30
N ILE A 521 19.95 7.66 -34.22
CA ILE A 521 20.20 7.86 -35.64
C ILE A 521 19.24 6.96 -36.42
N GLU A 522 18.54 7.53 -37.38
CA GLU A 522 17.75 6.77 -38.34
C GLU A 522 18.20 7.13 -39.75
N VAL A 523 18.70 6.13 -40.48
CA VAL A 523 19.01 6.25 -41.89
C VAL A 523 17.70 6.36 -42.65
N THR A 524 17.34 7.59 -43.03
CA THR A 524 16.14 7.89 -43.79
C THR A 524 16.29 7.51 -45.26
N LYS A 525 17.53 7.51 -45.76
CA LYS A 525 17.86 7.05 -47.10
C LYS A 525 19.25 6.42 -47.08
N MET A 526 19.29 5.11 -47.33
CA MET A 526 20.56 4.39 -47.43
C MET A 526 21.30 4.81 -48.70
N VAL A 527 22.60 4.97 -48.60
CA VAL A 527 23.46 4.98 -49.78
C VAL A 527 23.39 3.59 -50.43
N GLN A 528 22.77 3.52 -51.61
CA GLN A 528 22.79 2.32 -52.44
C GLN A 528 24.17 2.25 -53.11
N PRO A 529 24.88 1.10 -53.11
CA PRO A 529 26.03 0.96 -53.97
C PRO A 529 25.54 1.04 -55.42
N ILE A 530 26.00 2.04 -56.19
CA ILE A 530 25.75 2.01 -57.63
C ILE A 530 26.51 0.81 -58.17
N THR A 531 25.76 -0.18 -58.68
CA THR A 531 26.34 -1.32 -59.37
C THR A 531 26.57 -0.90 -60.81
N ASN A 532 27.83 -0.70 -61.17
CA ASN A 532 28.25 -0.45 -62.55
C ASN A 532 28.98 -1.69 -63.05
N ASN A 533 28.90 -1.96 -64.35
CA ASN A 533 29.66 -3.04 -64.99
C ASN A 533 30.42 -2.52 -66.19
N GLY A 534 31.48 -3.21 -66.61
CA GLY A 534 32.27 -2.82 -67.77
C GLY A 534 33.51 -3.68 -67.96
N THR A 535 34.23 -3.43 -69.05
CA THR A 535 35.50 -4.09 -69.35
C THR A 535 36.65 -3.21 -68.89
N VAL A 536 37.61 -3.77 -68.15
CA VAL A 536 38.85 -3.07 -67.77
C VAL A 536 39.60 -2.67 -69.04
N SER A 537 39.77 -1.36 -69.26
CA SER A 537 40.35 -0.82 -70.49
C SER A 537 41.75 -0.22 -70.34
N ALA A 538 42.26 -0.15 -69.12
CA ALA A 538 43.64 0.22 -68.83
C ALA A 538 44.12 -0.47 -67.54
N VAL A 539 45.44 -0.65 -67.41
CA VAL A 539 46.05 -1.19 -66.18
C VAL A 539 45.73 -0.25 -65.01
N VAL A 540 45.31 -0.84 -63.88
CA VAL A 540 45.05 -0.09 -62.66
C VAL A 540 46.33 0.55 -62.16
N SER A 541 46.35 1.88 -62.10
CA SER A 541 47.49 2.68 -61.62
C SER A 541 46.97 3.93 -60.90
N ASN A 542 47.76 4.47 -59.96
CA ASN A 542 47.41 5.67 -59.17
C ASN A 542 46.01 5.60 -58.51
N ASN A 543 45.60 4.42 -58.02
CA ASN A 543 44.26 4.17 -57.48
C ASN A 543 43.12 4.52 -58.44
N GLN A 544 43.33 4.41 -59.76
CA GLN A 544 42.30 4.61 -60.77
C GLN A 544 42.02 3.32 -61.56
N LEU A 545 40.73 3.03 -61.74
CA LEU A 545 40.21 1.95 -62.57
C LEU A 545 39.49 2.55 -63.76
N LYS A 546 39.90 2.20 -64.98
CA LYS A 546 39.22 2.63 -66.20
C LYS A 546 38.38 1.49 -66.76
N LEU A 547 37.09 1.72 -66.91
CA LEU A 547 36.14 0.77 -67.49
C LEU A 547 35.56 1.32 -68.79
N THR A 548 35.35 0.44 -69.76
CA THR A 548 34.63 0.76 -70.99
C THR A 548 33.33 -0.04 -71.04
N LYS A 549 32.21 0.64 -71.32
CA LYS A 549 30.89 0.04 -71.54
C LYS A 549 30.24 0.72 -72.74
N SER A 550 29.76 -0.08 -73.70
CA SER A 550 29.10 0.42 -74.93
C SER A 550 29.90 1.50 -75.67
N GLY A 551 31.22 1.34 -75.75
CA GLY A 551 32.13 2.29 -76.43
C GLY A 551 32.53 3.53 -75.62
N VAL A 552 31.91 3.79 -74.48
CA VAL A 552 32.24 4.92 -73.60
C VAL A 552 33.19 4.46 -72.50
N SER A 553 34.31 5.17 -72.33
CA SER A 553 35.28 4.90 -71.27
C SER A 553 35.09 5.84 -70.09
N THR A 554 34.97 5.29 -68.89
CA THR A 554 34.80 6.02 -67.63
C THR A 554 35.91 5.64 -66.66
N THR A 555 36.51 6.64 -66.01
CA THR A 555 37.54 6.45 -64.99
C THR A 555 36.91 6.56 -63.61
N PHE A 556 37.18 5.58 -62.75
CA PHE A 556 36.75 5.53 -61.37
C PHE A 556 37.96 5.60 -60.44
N THR A 557 37.79 6.26 -59.28
CA THR A 557 38.80 6.24 -58.22
C THR A 557 38.55 5.04 -57.31
N LEU A 558 39.58 4.33 -56.88
CA LEU A 558 39.47 3.21 -55.93
C LEU A 558 39.50 3.73 -54.48
N HIS A 559 38.70 3.11 -53.60
CA HIS A 559 38.82 3.32 -52.16
C HIS A 559 40.10 2.64 -51.62
N SER A 560 40.67 3.15 -50.52
CA SER A 560 41.88 2.58 -49.89
C SER A 560 41.72 1.10 -49.53
N ASP A 561 40.50 0.71 -49.14
CA ASP A 561 40.13 -0.63 -48.70
C ASP A 561 39.31 -1.41 -49.76
N VAL A 562 39.49 -1.10 -51.05
CA VAL A 562 38.75 -1.79 -52.11
C VAL A 562 38.98 -3.30 -52.05
N VAL A 563 37.88 -4.06 -52.06
CA VAL A 563 37.93 -5.53 -52.08
C VAL A 563 37.80 -6.01 -53.52
N VAL A 564 38.78 -6.78 -53.99
CA VAL A 564 38.81 -7.30 -55.36
C VAL A 564 38.80 -8.82 -55.32
N TYR A 565 37.92 -9.42 -56.11
CA TYR A 565 37.89 -10.85 -56.36
C TYR A 565 38.17 -11.13 -57.84
N ARG A 566 39.10 -12.03 -58.09
CA ARG A 566 39.43 -12.54 -59.43
C ARG A 566 39.50 -14.07 -59.34
N ASN A 567 38.65 -14.75 -60.12
CA ASN A 567 38.48 -16.21 -60.04
C ASN A 567 38.03 -16.72 -58.66
N GLY A 568 37.15 -15.98 -57.96
CA GLY A 568 36.65 -16.35 -56.63
C GLY A 568 37.68 -16.24 -55.49
N VAL A 569 38.91 -15.78 -55.77
CA VAL A 569 39.95 -15.56 -54.76
C VAL A 569 40.19 -14.06 -54.60
N LYS A 570 40.42 -13.63 -53.34
CA LYS A 570 40.76 -12.25 -53.04
C LYS A 570 42.09 -11.88 -53.71
N ALA A 571 42.08 -10.84 -54.52
CA ALA A 571 43.20 -10.36 -55.32
C ALA A 571 43.51 -8.89 -54.99
N ARG A 572 44.65 -8.38 -55.48
CA ARG A 572 44.95 -6.94 -55.46
C ARG A 572 44.29 -6.27 -56.66
N ALA A 573 43.95 -4.99 -56.55
CA ALA A 573 43.43 -4.23 -57.68
C ALA A 573 44.40 -4.17 -58.87
N THR A 574 45.71 -4.26 -58.62
CA THR A 574 46.76 -4.35 -59.65
C THR A 574 46.76 -5.68 -60.41
N ASP A 575 46.06 -6.71 -59.90
CA ASP A 575 46.01 -8.03 -60.53
C ASP A 575 44.90 -8.14 -61.60
N LEU A 576 44.07 -7.09 -61.74
CA LEU A 576 43.10 -6.94 -62.82
C LEU A 576 43.82 -6.71 -64.15
N LYS A 577 43.39 -7.41 -65.19
CA LYS A 577 43.97 -7.29 -66.52
C LYS A 577 43.07 -6.53 -67.48
N VAL A 578 43.69 -5.81 -68.42
CA VAL A 578 42.97 -5.20 -69.54
C VAL A 578 42.23 -6.31 -70.29
N GLY A 579 40.92 -6.16 -70.44
CA GLY A 579 40.03 -7.18 -71.02
C GLY A 579 39.21 -7.97 -69.99
N ASP A 580 39.53 -7.93 -68.69
CA ASP A 580 38.66 -8.52 -67.66
C ASP A 580 37.30 -7.82 -67.66
N GLN A 581 36.20 -8.58 -67.62
CA GLN A 581 34.86 -8.04 -67.36
C GLN A 581 34.63 -8.03 -65.86
N VAL A 582 34.15 -6.89 -65.36
CA VAL A 582 33.96 -6.68 -63.92
C VAL A 582 32.59 -6.09 -63.60
N ASP A 583 32.06 -6.52 -62.45
CA ASP A 583 31.02 -5.80 -61.74
C ASP A 583 31.67 -5.02 -60.60
N ILE A 584 31.38 -3.72 -60.54
CA ILE A 584 31.91 -2.84 -59.50
C ILE A 584 30.78 -2.28 -58.65
N ARG A 585 31.05 -2.12 -57.36
CA ARG A 585 30.19 -1.36 -56.45
C ARG A 585 30.92 -0.10 -56.03
N THR A 586 30.24 1.03 -56.13
CA THR A 586 30.79 2.34 -55.76
C THR A 586 30.06 2.95 -54.58
N SER A 587 30.81 3.65 -53.73
CA SER A 587 30.35 4.50 -52.63
C SER A 587 31.18 5.79 -52.68
N ASP A 588 30.55 6.96 -52.55
CA ASP A 588 31.21 8.28 -52.65
C ASP A 588 32.07 8.49 -53.91
N ASN A 589 31.54 8.10 -55.07
CA ASN A 589 32.27 8.10 -56.37
C ASN A 589 33.59 7.31 -56.37
N LYS A 590 33.81 6.46 -55.35
CA LYS A 590 34.95 5.55 -55.26
C LYS A 590 34.49 4.10 -55.34
N VAL A 591 35.30 3.25 -55.97
CA VAL A 591 35.05 1.81 -56.05
C VAL A 591 35.45 1.16 -54.73
N ILE A 592 34.50 0.49 -54.09
CA ILE A 592 34.71 -0.23 -52.82
C ILE A 592 34.77 -1.74 -53.02
N TYR A 593 34.26 -2.25 -54.14
CA TYR A 593 34.23 -3.66 -54.45
C TYR A 593 34.34 -3.90 -55.96
N ILE A 594 35.10 -4.93 -56.34
CA ILE A 594 35.26 -5.39 -57.73
C ILE A 594 35.14 -6.92 -57.75
N GLU A 595 34.22 -7.44 -58.56
CA GLU A 595 34.17 -8.86 -58.92
C GLU A 595 34.54 -9.01 -60.40
N VAL A 596 35.54 -9.82 -60.71
CA VAL A 596 35.81 -10.22 -62.10
C VAL A 596 34.80 -11.30 -62.49
N THR A 597 33.81 -10.89 -63.27
CA THR A 597 32.76 -11.77 -63.78
C THR A 597 33.23 -12.61 -64.97
N LYS A 598 34.23 -12.14 -65.71
CA LYS A 598 34.91 -12.90 -66.77
C LYS A 598 36.38 -12.50 -66.88
N MET A 599 37.29 -13.43 -66.66
CA MET A 599 38.72 -13.19 -66.87
C MET A 599 39.07 -13.22 -68.35
N ILE A 600 40.03 -12.39 -68.76
CA ILE A 600 40.55 -12.41 -70.13
C ILE A 600 41.39 -13.67 -70.44
N ASP A 601 42.01 -14.29 -69.42
CA ASP A 601 42.88 -15.46 -69.58
C ASP A 601 42.29 -16.77 -69.03
N ALA A 602 40.96 -16.88 -68.94
CA ALA A 602 40.34 -18.11 -68.47
C ALA A 602 40.72 -19.29 -69.41
N ASP A 603 41.36 -20.33 -68.86
CA ASP A 603 41.78 -21.63 -69.48
C ASP A 603 43.29 -21.86 -69.71
N GLN A 604 44.17 -21.38 -68.82
CA GLN A 604 45.59 -21.78 -68.87
C GLN A 604 45.78 -23.18 -68.22
N PRO A 605 46.24 -24.21 -68.98
CA PRO A 605 46.60 -25.50 -68.40
C PRO A 605 47.88 -25.37 -67.55
N PHE A 606 47.97 -26.18 -66.50
CA PHE A 606 49.19 -26.34 -65.71
C PHE A 606 49.47 -27.82 -65.44
N GLU A 607 50.76 -28.13 -65.34
CA GLU A 607 51.29 -29.42 -64.95
C GLU A 607 52.46 -29.16 -63.98
N ILE A 608 52.43 -29.80 -62.82
CA ILE A 608 53.38 -29.47 -61.76
C ILE A 608 53.75 -30.70 -60.93
N LEU A 609 55.04 -30.85 -60.62
CA LEU A 609 55.60 -31.95 -59.84
C LEU A 609 55.99 -31.47 -58.43
N GLY A 610 55.69 -32.25 -57.40
CA GLY A 610 56.08 -31.94 -56.01
C GLY A 610 55.82 -33.10 -55.05
N LYS A 611 56.34 -32.99 -53.83
CA LYS A 611 56.08 -33.98 -52.77
C LYS A 611 54.75 -33.68 -52.09
N LEU A 612 53.87 -34.67 -51.94
CA LEU A 612 52.59 -34.51 -51.25
C LEU A 612 52.83 -34.04 -49.81
N LYS A 613 52.13 -32.98 -49.39
CA LYS A 613 52.14 -32.51 -47.99
C LYS A 613 50.84 -32.81 -47.27
N GLY A 614 49.72 -32.80 -47.98
CA GLY A 614 48.42 -33.11 -47.40
C GLY A 614 47.26 -32.65 -48.27
N THR A 615 46.08 -33.14 -47.95
CA THR A 615 44.82 -32.83 -48.64
C THR A 615 43.78 -32.38 -47.62
N THR A 616 42.75 -31.69 -48.08
CA THR A 616 41.54 -31.41 -47.28
C THR A 616 40.31 -31.98 -47.97
N LEU A 617 39.29 -32.30 -47.20
CA LEU A 617 37.99 -32.74 -47.71
C LEU A 617 36.94 -31.63 -47.61
N ASN A 618 35.99 -31.62 -48.54
CA ASN A 618 34.78 -30.81 -48.43
C ASN A 618 33.76 -31.48 -47.48
N ALA A 619 32.62 -30.82 -47.27
CA ALA A 619 31.56 -31.33 -46.40
C ALA A 619 30.93 -32.65 -46.89
N GLN A 620 31.16 -33.04 -48.14
CA GLN A 620 30.69 -34.27 -48.77
C GLN A 620 31.74 -35.40 -48.70
N GLY A 621 32.90 -35.15 -48.08
CA GLY A 621 33.98 -36.13 -47.97
C GLY A 621 34.85 -36.25 -49.23
N GLU A 622 34.70 -35.36 -50.20
CA GLU A 622 35.51 -35.35 -51.43
C GLU A 622 36.71 -34.42 -51.27
N MET A 623 37.80 -34.67 -52.00
CA MET A 623 39.01 -33.85 -51.91
C MET A 623 38.75 -32.41 -52.39
N ALA A 624 38.91 -31.43 -51.50
CA ALA A 624 38.69 -30.01 -51.77
C ALA A 624 39.98 -29.29 -52.15
N THR A 625 41.07 -29.59 -51.44
CA THR A 625 42.39 -29.02 -51.72
C THR A 625 43.49 -30.05 -51.61
N ILE A 626 44.59 -29.81 -52.32
CA ILE A 626 45.83 -30.58 -52.25
C ILE A 626 47.01 -29.64 -52.10
N SER A 627 47.94 -29.99 -51.22
CA SER A 627 49.15 -29.23 -50.95
C SER A 627 50.39 -30.05 -51.28
N ILE A 628 51.35 -29.42 -51.96
CA ILE A 628 52.64 -30.02 -52.34
C ILE A 628 53.80 -29.15 -51.87
N VAL A 629 54.92 -29.79 -51.53
CA VAL A 629 56.21 -29.13 -51.33
C VAL A 629 57.02 -29.21 -52.61
N GLN A 630 57.57 -28.07 -53.01
CA GLN A 630 58.43 -27.95 -54.19
C GLN A 630 59.70 -27.20 -53.83
N THR A 631 60.82 -27.56 -54.46
CA THR A 631 62.06 -26.81 -54.34
C THR A 631 62.12 -25.79 -55.47
N ILE A 632 61.82 -24.52 -55.17
CA ILE A 632 61.87 -23.41 -56.14
C ILE A 632 63.03 -22.50 -55.71
N ASN A 633 64.01 -22.29 -56.60
CA ASN A 633 65.21 -21.49 -56.32
C ASN A 633 65.99 -21.94 -55.06
N GLY A 634 66.08 -23.25 -54.83
CA GLY A 634 66.82 -23.83 -53.68
C GLY A 634 66.13 -23.72 -52.33
N LYS A 635 64.89 -23.21 -52.26
CA LYS A 635 64.07 -23.19 -51.04
C LYS A 635 62.84 -24.07 -51.20
N GLU A 636 62.49 -24.78 -50.12
CA GLU A 636 61.24 -25.52 -50.07
C GLU A 636 60.07 -24.56 -49.89
N GLN A 637 59.10 -24.63 -50.79
CA GLN A 637 57.87 -23.86 -50.76
C GLN A 637 56.68 -24.80 -50.78
N THR A 638 55.72 -24.58 -49.87
CA THR A 638 54.43 -25.26 -49.88
C THR A 638 53.44 -24.48 -50.74
N SER A 639 52.84 -25.14 -51.72
CA SER A 639 51.80 -24.60 -52.59
C SER A 639 50.49 -25.38 -52.41
N ILE A 640 49.37 -24.66 -52.29
CA ILE A 640 48.02 -25.25 -52.15
C ILE A 640 47.24 -25.02 -53.45
N TYR A 641 46.50 -26.04 -53.87
CA TYR A 641 45.66 -26.05 -55.07
C TYR A 641 44.24 -26.52 -54.74
N ASN A 642 43.25 -25.94 -55.40
CA ASN A 642 41.88 -26.44 -55.34
C ASN A 642 41.78 -27.69 -56.21
N VAL A 643 40.93 -28.64 -55.81
CA VAL A 643 40.73 -29.90 -56.51
C VAL A 643 39.34 -29.92 -57.12
N SER A 644 39.25 -30.33 -58.39
CA SER A 644 37.97 -30.51 -59.07
C SER A 644 37.19 -31.65 -58.41
N ALA A 645 35.88 -31.52 -58.29
CA ALA A 645 35.01 -32.62 -57.85
C ALA A 645 35.14 -33.86 -58.74
N SER A 646 35.57 -33.68 -60.00
CA SER A 646 35.83 -34.74 -60.98
C SER A 646 37.30 -35.16 -61.09
N VAL A 647 38.12 -34.90 -60.06
CA VAL A 647 39.54 -35.24 -60.10
C VAL A 647 39.75 -36.73 -60.32
N THR A 648 40.72 -37.08 -61.18
CA THR A 648 41.17 -38.46 -61.36
C THR A 648 42.46 -38.69 -60.59
N LEU A 649 42.53 -39.78 -59.82
CA LEU A 649 43.74 -40.21 -59.13
C LEU A 649 44.27 -41.48 -59.80
N SER A 650 45.54 -41.48 -60.19
CA SER A 650 46.17 -42.59 -60.92
C SER A 650 47.59 -42.88 -60.42
N GLY A 651 48.07 -44.11 -60.62
CA GLY A 651 49.35 -44.60 -60.08
C GLY A 651 49.15 -45.58 -58.92
N ASN A 652 50.22 -45.84 -58.16
CA ASN A 652 50.15 -46.74 -57.01
C ASN A 652 49.60 -46.00 -55.78
N LEU A 653 48.31 -46.21 -55.48
CA LEU A 653 47.60 -45.56 -54.36
C LEU A 653 48.22 -45.80 -52.99
N SER A 654 48.96 -46.91 -52.79
CA SER A 654 49.66 -47.17 -51.52
C SER A 654 50.77 -46.16 -51.21
N LEU A 655 51.23 -45.42 -52.23
CA LEU A 655 52.24 -44.37 -52.10
C LEU A 655 51.63 -42.96 -52.02
N PHE A 656 50.30 -42.84 -51.93
CA PHE A 656 49.62 -41.55 -51.76
C PHE A 656 49.65 -41.08 -50.31
N GLU A 657 50.86 -40.91 -49.78
CA GLU A 657 51.12 -40.45 -48.42
C GLU A 657 52.10 -39.28 -48.40
N GLU A 658 52.17 -38.55 -47.28
CA GLU A 658 53.02 -37.37 -47.14
C GLU A 658 54.49 -37.70 -47.49
N GLY A 659 55.14 -36.80 -48.21
CA GLY A 659 56.54 -36.94 -48.65
C GLY A 659 56.74 -37.62 -50.00
N HIS A 660 55.73 -38.31 -50.55
CA HIS A 660 55.83 -38.98 -51.85
C HIS A 660 55.64 -38.04 -53.04
N LEU A 661 56.31 -38.35 -54.14
CA LEU A 661 56.31 -37.51 -55.34
C LEU A 661 55.01 -37.69 -56.13
N ILE A 662 54.32 -36.58 -56.40
CA ILE A 662 53.10 -36.56 -57.19
C ILE A 662 53.16 -35.49 -58.28
N GLN A 663 52.39 -35.70 -59.34
CA GLN A 663 52.20 -34.77 -60.44
C GLN A 663 50.74 -34.29 -60.45
N LEU A 664 50.53 -32.98 -60.38
CA LEU A 664 49.22 -32.35 -60.48
C LEU A 664 49.04 -31.77 -61.88
N VAL A 665 47.94 -32.09 -62.54
CA VAL A 665 47.54 -31.54 -63.84
C VAL A 665 46.18 -30.86 -63.68
N GLY A 666 46.03 -29.68 -64.26
CA GLY A 666 44.79 -28.94 -64.14
C GLY A 666 44.70 -27.71 -65.02
N LYS A 667 43.66 -26.91 -64.80
CA LYS A 667 43.47 -25.60 -65.45
C LYS A 667 43.18 -24.55 -64.39
N ASN A 668 43.71 -23.33 -64.56
CA ASN A 668 43.43 -22.20 -63.67
C ASN A 668 43.67 -22.51 -62.17
N ARG A 669 44.74 -23.28 -61.85
CA ARG A 669 45.10 -23.77 -60.50
C ARG A 669 44.07 -24.70 -59.83
N VAL A 670 43.09 -25.20 -60.59
CA VAL A 670 42.20 -26.28 -60.18
C VAL A 670 42.73 -27.60 -60.75
N VAL A 671 43.06 -28.54 -59.88
CA VAL A 671 43.59 -29.85 -60.23
C VAL A 671 42.46 -30.73 -60.75
N THR A 672 42.64 -31.27 -61.96
CA THR A 672 41.71 -32.22 -62.60
C THR A 672 42.28 -33.63 -62.67
N SER A 673 43.60 -33.80 -62.51
CA SER A 673 44.25 -35.10 -62.43
C SER A 673 45.45 -35.07 -61.48
N ILE A 674 45.61 -36.14 -60.70
CA ILE A 674 46.72 -36.37 -59.78
C ILE A 674 47.34 -37.72 -60.16
N ILE A 675 48.65 -37.71 -60.45
CA ILE A 675 49.40 -38.90 -60.83
C ILE A 675 50.48 -39.16 -59.77
N ILE A 676 50.41 -40.31 -59.12
CA ILE A 676 51.38 -40.75 -58.11
C ILE A 676 52.58 -41.36 -58.86
N LYS A 677 53.78 -40.86 -58.58
CA LYS A 677 55.00 -41.25 -59.30
C LYS A 677 55.78 -42.34 -58.62
#